data_AF-C4JNT5-F1
#
_entry.id   AF-C4JNT5-F1
#
_cell.length_a   1.000
_cell.length_b   1.000
_cell.length_c   1.000
_cell.angle_alpha   90.00
_cell.angle_beta   90.00
_cell.angle_gamma   90.00
#
_symmetry.space_group_name_H-M   'P 1'
#
loop_
_entity.id
_entity.type
_entity.pdbx_description
1 polymer ?
#
loop_
_entity_poly.entity_id
_entity_poly.type
_entity_poly.pdbx_seq_one_letter_code
_entity_poly.pdbx_strand_id
1 'polypeptide(L)'
;MTPTKISEISRDDLNDHSLPASITDVKHLASYSWIETATPTIAVPGSPPLWTPQNAPQRLQKDSGLIYIAQNAARHPESPLEPLFRALYIAHPSFNLSSIDVVTDRNNIRKLLSFINPLYSRNHLEPFAIKIEIVKDTAIFCRVETAVQEVIGPHEFKGYGHEFEKKYTTNQVSNSTGHHRIISYRFGDMSFIIRHETDGYVDTASTEPSNAFQTEDKGLSGMLAAMSLSPPTRTATGLTIKREGQIVSIESTLEIKTRVFHKTIEMREVAPQLWISQTPKLVRAYHQGGRFQRPSVENVAVQVKKWEECNQTELAKLATLIHKMLREIKNCGGHAVVRYDAQADKLIIWKEKAAKILPDDLYSKWHDRINPEPPTGERESIDSAAKKAPLMTAIQVGDVRFNVELSRIPYLASFVKFRATTQPGITEFVHGPIPLFSEALKGIEGGYRQCFRCLPPDLSQHRTLCETYDFLGVDILNGQTIREIFNELRSCKADYEREYGRCRVIEGNKSTARDAAFKLLYLMLLGAFDGEIKNRATIFDAVLFLVSHPGTFKWKTRSIIRAAYEKRFVPSAKQKAGLDKWEKGEEDGDVTTDEENAIGFDSDSSARKPNLAAQAQDIDIIECGMEPIFQEQSLSPGRRISPNPTHNTSGRQLSKHLVHQNIAPALQHLKLRLQSSTQHLKPLQKEAMAMPEPLSSPNPIPPRTSSTGVTNGATYPPSTRTTVLKPVSEEEWIASSRKPHDSPTYNSHPHILSPKYPSVGDSSESKLCTKIVISNTDGMWCSEKEKILVGPYEYMVQQPGKDIRKQLIAAFNRWLHVPEESLAVITKVVLMLHTASLL
;
A
#
# COMPACT_ATOMS: atom_id res chain seq x y z
N MET A 1 -9.10 -1.18 -15.40
CA MET A 1 -9.33 -2.32 -16.34
C MET A 1 -9.70 -3.51 -15.50
N THR A 2 -10.76 -4.23 -15.88
CA THR A 2 -11.19 -5.48 -15.26
C THR A 2 -10.22 -6.63 -15.63
N PRO A 3 -10.12 -7.70 -14.82
CA PRO A 3 -9.38 -8.90 -15.20
C PRO A 3 -9.99 -9.52 -16.47
N THR A 4 -9.15 -9.84 -17.46
CA THR A 4 -9.61 -10.45 -18.71
C THR A 4 -9.15 -11.90 -18.78
N LYS A 5 -10.09 -12.83 -18.91
CA LYS A 5 -9.81 -14.25 -19.14
C LYS A 5 -9.18 -14.42 -20.54
N ILE A 6 -8.03 -15.09 -20.60
CA ILE A 6 -7.27 -15.33 -21.83
C ILE A 6 -7.52 -16.72 -22.37
N SER A 7 -7.36 -17.74 -21.53
CA SER A 7 -7.50 -19.14 -21.92
C SER A 7 -7.86 -20.04 -20.75
N GLU A 8 -8.31 -21.25 -21.06
CA GLU A 8 -8.44 -22.36 -20.13
C GLU A 8 -7.49 -23.49 -20.54
N ILE A 9 -7.04 -24.26 -19.56
CA ILE A 9 -6.31 -25.51 -19.76
C ILE A 9 -6.99 -26.60 -18.93
N SER A 10 -7.53 -27.61 -19.61
CA SER A 10 -8.05 -28.84 -18.98
C SER A 10 -6.94 -29.90 -18.83
N ARG A 11 -7.19 -30.97 -18.07
CA ARG A 11 -6.30 -32.15 -18.06
C ARG A 11 -6.28 -32.87 -19.40
N ASP A 12 -7.43 -32.92 -20.09
CA ASP A 12 -7.61 -33.62 -21.37
C ASP A 12 -6.88 -32.92 -22.53
N ASP A 13 -6.52 -31.64 -22.34
CA ASP A 13 -5.68 -30.88 -23.28
C ASP A 13 -4.21 -31.36 -23.27
N LEU A 14 -3.79 -32.13 -22.26
CA LEU A 14 -2.41 -32.56 -22.01
C LEU A 14 -2.15 -33.96 -22.59
N ASN A 15 -2.49 -34.16 -23.87
CA ASN A 15 -2.38 -35.46 -24.53
C ASN A 15 -0.93 -35.94 -24.74
N ASP A 16 -0.78 -37.26 -24.73
CA ASP A 16 0.45 -37.98 -24.42
C ASP A 16 1.38 -38.12 -25.65
N HIS A 17 2.07 -37.04 -26.01
CA HIS A 17 3.01 -36.97 -27.14
C HIS A 17 4.40 -36.42 -26.75
N SER A 18 4.65 -36.21 -25.46
CA SER A 18 5.93 -35.69 -24.95
C SER A 18 6.95 -36.81 -24.73
N LEU A 19 8.23 -36.47 -24.93
CA LEU A 19 9.36 -37.32 -24.55
C LEU A 19 9.36 -37.57 -23.02
N PRO A 20 9.99 -38.66 -22.54
CA PRO A 20 10.17 -38.88 -21.10
C PRO A 20 10.83 -37.67 -20.44
N ALA A 21 10.25 -37.24 -19.32
CA ALA A 21 10.63 -36.05 -18.60
C ALA A 21 11.27 -36.44 -17.27
N SER A 22 12.59 -36.29 -17.19
CA SER A 22 13.40 -36.54 -16.00
C SER A 22 14.17 -35.27 -15.62
N ILE A 23 14.56 -35.16 -14.35
CA ILE A 23 15.46 -34.08 -13.88
C ILE A 23 16.92 -34.45 -14.18
N THR A 24 17.65 -33.57 -14.86
CA THR A 24 19.10 -33.71 -15.11
C THR A 24 19.89 -32.45 -14.74
N ASP A 25 21.22 -32.55 -14.67
CA ASP A 25 22.12 -31.41 -14.50
C ASP A 25 21.89 -30.58 -13.21
N VAL A 26 21.46 -31.26 -12.13
CA VAL A 26 21.20 -30.67 -10.82
C VAL A 26 22.44 -29.99 -10.27
N LYS A 27 22.33 -28.69 -9.96
CA LYS A 27 23.40 -27.86 -9.38
C LYS A 27 22.84 -26.99 -8.27
N HIS A 28 23.57 -26.87 -7.17
CA HIS A 28 23.33 -25.82 -6.19
C HIS A 28 23.88 -24.49 -6.72
N LEU A 29 23.07 -23.44 -6.70
CA LEU A 29 23.49 -22.09 -7.08
C LEU A 29 23.72 -21.20 -5.87
N ALA A 30 22.74 -21.11 -4.97
CA ALA A 30 22.79 -20.22 -3.82
C ALA A 30 21.81 -20.66 -2.73
N SER A 31 21.93 -20.05 -1.56
CA SER A 31 21.01 -20.25 -0.45
C SER A 31 20.91 -19.00 0.42
N TYR A 32 19.91 -18.95 1.29
CA TYR A 32 19.79 -17.94 2.34
C TYR A 32 18.93 -18.44 3.50
N SER A 33 19.10 -17.85 4.68
CA SER A 33 18.20 -18.04 5.83
C SER A 33 17.50 -16.72 6.17
N TRP A 34 16.20 -16.75 6.46
CA TRP A 34 15.51 -15.61 7.07
C TRP A 34 15.92 -15.47 8.54
N ILE A 35 16.16 -14.23 8.98
CA ILE A 35 16.56 -13.91 10.35
C ILE A 35 15.42 -13.16 11.05
N GLU A 36 15.07 -13.56 12.27
CA GLU A 36 14.06 -12.85 13.06
C GLU A 36 14.59 -11.50 13.53
N THR A 37 14.08 -10.44 12.91
CA THR A 37 14.41 -9.03 13.17
C THR A 37 13.25 -8.14 12.72
N ALA A 38 13.15 -6.92 13.29
CA ALA A 38 12.10 -5.95 12.92
C ALA A 38 12.12 -5.50 11.45
N THR A 39 13.26 -5.61 10.76
CA THR A 39 13.38 -5.40 9.31
C THR A 39 13.45 -6.73 8.58
N PRO A 40 12.97 -6.83 7.32
CA PRO A 40 13.18 -8.04 6.51
C PRO A 40 14.68 -8.29 6.33
N THR A 41 15.21 -9.35 6.94
CA THR A 41 16.66 -9.65 6.94
C THR A 41 16.93 -11.09 6.52
N ILE A 42 17.86 -11.28 5.59
CA ILE A 42 18.40 -12.58 5.20
C ILE A 42 19.90 -12.70 5.48
N ALA A 43 20.34 -13.88 5.90
CA ALA A 43 21.74 -14.29 5.86
C ALA A 43 22.02 -15.03 4.55
N VAL A 44 23.10 -14.68 3.86
CA VAL A 44 23.58 -15.32 2.62
C VAL A 44 25.02 -15.80 2.85
N PRO A 45 25.36 -17.09 2.66
CA PRO A 45 24.50 -18.17 2.17
C PRO A 45 23.44 -18.66 3.17
N GLY A 46 23.45 -18.16 4.42
CA GLY A 46 22.65 -18.75 5.50
C GLY A 46 23.11 -20.17 5.78
N SER A 47 22.31 -20.95 6.51
CA SER A 47 22.53 -22.39 6.67
C SER A 47 21.22 -23.07 7.07
N PRO A 48 20.94 -24.30 6.58
CA PRO A 48 19.88 -25.12 7.16
C PRO A 48 20.30 -25.52 8.59
N PRO A 49 19.35 -25.84 9.48
CA PRO A 49 19.67 -26.27 10.82
C PRO A 49 20.25 -27.70 10.81
N LEU A 50 21.21 -27.95 11.69
CA LEU A 50 21.88 -29.25 11.83
C LEU A 50 20.94 -30.25 12.50
N TRP A 51 20.81 -31.45 11.94
CA TRP A 51 20.07 -32.56 12.54
C TRP A 51 20.72 -33.02 13.85
N THR A 52 20.01 -32.83 14.96
CA THR A 52 20.48 -33.09 16.32
C THR A 52 19.48 -34.01 17.05
N PRO A 53 19.48 -35.32 16.73
CA PRO A 53 18.47 -36.24 17.22
C PRO A 53 18.59 -36.49 18.72
N GLN A 54 17.46 -36.38 19.42
CA GLN A 54 17.39 -36.60 20.86
C GLN A 54 17.68 -38.06 21.23
N ASN A 55 18.50 -38.27 22.27
CA ASN A 55 18.95 -39.62 22.66
C ASN A 55 17.84 -40.48 23.28
N ALA A 56 16.86 -39.86 23.95
CA ALA A 56 15.72 -40.53 24.58
C ALA A 56 14.38 -40.06 23.98
N PRO A 57 13.34 -40.91 23.92
CA PRO A 57 12.00 -40.54 23.42
C PRO A 57 11.44 -39.30 24.14
N GLN A 58 11.12 -38.25 23.38
CA GLN A 58 10.61 -36.98 23.91
C GLN A 58 9.10 -36.88 23.75
N ARG A 59 8.43 -36.21 24.70
CA ARG A 59 7.06 -35.72 24.50
C ARG A 59 7.12 -34.23 24.21
N LEU A 60 6.66 -33.83 23.04
CA LEU A 60 6.65 -32.45 22.59
C LEU A 60 5.30 -31.79 22.87
N GLN A 61 5.32 -30.46 22.97
CA GLN A 61 4.10 -29.66 22.95
C GLN A 61 3.51 -29.63 21.54
N LYS A 62 2.22 -29.32 21.46
CA LYS A 62 1.54 -29.09 20.18
C LYS A 62 2.13 -27.85 19.49
N ASP A 63 2.10 -27.84 18.16
CA ASP A 63 2.43 -26.64 17.38
C ASP A 63 1.52 -25.48 17.84
N SER A 64 2.13 -24.31 18.08
CA SER A 64 1.46 -23.13 18.62
C SER A 64 2.15 -21.84 18.17
N GLY A 65 1.43 -20.72 18.25
CA GLY A 65 1.96 -19.40 17.86
C GLY A 65 1.92 -19.12 16.36
N LEU A 66 2.73 -18.16 15.91
CA LEU A 66 2.77 -17.71 14.51
C LEU A 66 3.56 -18.70 13.64
N ILE A 67 2.90 -19.22 12.60
CA ILE A 67 3.48 -20.11 11.58
C ILE A 67 3.39 -19.43 10.21
N TYR A 68 4.48 -19.51 9.44
CA TYR A 68 4.52 -18.99 8.07
C TYR A 68 4.00 -20.02 7.06
N ILE A 69 2.93 -19.67 6.35
CA ILE A 69 2.44 -20.44 5.19
C ILE A 69 3.34 -20.16 3.98
N ALA A 70 3.79 -18.90 3.83
CA ALA A 70 4.68 -18.43 2.77
C ALA A 70 5.63 -17.35 3.31
N GLN A 71 6.67 -17.76 4.06
CA GLN A 71 7.58 -16.86 4.80
C GLN A 71 8.13 -15.69 3.96
N ASN A 72 8.52 -15.95 2.72
CA ASN A 72 9.04 -14.92 1.81
C ASN A 72 8.00 -13.83 1.48
N ALA A 73 6.73 -14.21 1.32
CA ALA A 73 5.64 -13.26 1.05
C ALA A 73 5.14 -12.59 2.35
N ALA A 74 5.25 -13.25 3.49
CA ALA A 74 4.95 -12.65 4.79
C ALA A 74 5.97 -11.58 5.20
N ARG A 75 7.27 -11.85 5.01
CA ARG A 75 8.36 -10.93 5.37
C ARG A 75 8.66 -9.90 4.27
N HIS A 76 8.37 -10.17 3.00
CA HIS A 76 8.66 -9.25 1.89
C HIS A 76 7.56 -9.27 0.80
N PRO A 77 6.34 -8.78 1.11
CA PRO A 77 5.15 -8.96 0.26
C PRO A 77 5.24 -8.31 -1.13
N GLU A 78 5.92 -7.16 -1.24
CA GLU A 78 6.05 -6.42 -2.51
C GLU A 78 7.02 -7.07 -3.50
N SER A 79 7.91 -7.96 -3.05
CA SER A 79 8.86 -8.67 -3.93
C SER A 79 9.28 -10.04 -3.35
N PRO A 80 8.36 -11.03 -3.22
CA PRO A 80 8.64 -12.29 -2.51
C PRO A 80 9.73 -13.16 -3.14
N LEU A 81 10.18 -12.84 -4.36
CA LEU A 81 11.28 -13.51 -5.06
C LEU A 81 12.60 -12.73 -5.02
N GLU A 82 12.64 -11.47 -4.56
CA GLU A 82 13.89 -10.71 -4.47
C GLU A 82 15.01 -11.44 -3.69
N PRO A 83 14.75 -12.05 -2.51
CA PRO A 83 15.78 -12.80 -1.77
C PRO A 83 16.47 -13.89 -2.60
N LEU A 84 15.75 -14.54 -3.53
CA LEU A 84 16.31 -15.53 -4.46
C LEU A 84 17.38 -14.91 -5.34
N PHE A 85 17.03 -13.84 -6.07
CA PHE A 85 17.94 -13.17 -7.00
C PHE A 85 19.09 -12.46 -6.28
N ARG A 86 18.85 -11.92 -5.08
CA ARG A 86 19.91 -11.32 -4.24
C ARG A 86 20.94 -12.35 -3.81
N ALA A 87 20.51 -13.51 -3.29
CA ALA A 87 21.41 -14.60 -2.93
C ALA A 87 22.17 -15.14 -4.16
N LEU A 88 21.47 -15.34 -5.29
CA LEU A 88 22.07 -15.77 -6.55
C LEU A 88 23.19 -14.83 -7.02
N TYR A 89 22.94 -13.52 -7.08
CA TYR A 89 23.96 -12.54 -7.52
C TYR A 89 25.06 -12.27 -6.50
N ILE A 90 24.90 -12.69 -5.24
CA ILE A 90 25.98 -12.65 -4.24
C ILE A 90 26.92 -13.85 -4.40
N ALA A 91 26.38 -15.04 -4.71
CA ALA A 91 27.17 -16.25 -4.99
C ALA A 91 27.79 -16.22 -6.40
N HIS A 92 27.05 -15.70 -7.38
CA HIS A 92 27.41 -15.68 -8.80
C HIS A 92 27.14 -14.29 -9.41
N PRO A 93 28.02 -13.29 -9.21
CA PRO A 93 27.80 -11.91 -9.66
C PRO A 93 27.59 -11.74 -11.17
N SER A 94 28.13 -12.66 -11.98
CA SER A 94 28.05 -12.72 -13.44
C SER A 94 27.05 -13.77 -13.96
N PHE A 95 26.11 -14.24 -13.12
CA PHE A 95 25.13 -15.25 -13.55
C PHE A 95 24.23 -14.73 -14.68
N ASN A 96 24.20 -15.46 -15.80
CA ASN A 96 23.34 -15.15 -16.94
C ASN A 96 21.94 -15.76 -16.74
N LEU A 97 20.91 -14.92 -16.65
CA LEU A 97 19.52 -15.37 -16.57
C LEU A 97 18.89 -15.63 -17.94
N SER A 98 19.45 -15.11 -19.03
CA SER A 98 18.96 -15.32 -20.40
C SER A 98 19.05 -16.79 -20.86
N SER A 99 19.74 -17.67 -20.12
CA SER A 99 19.79 -19.12 -20.35
C SER A 99 18.86 -19.94 -19.44
N ILE A 100 17.94 -19.29 -18.72
CA ILE A 100 16.97 -19.92 -17.82
C ILE A 100 15.56 -19.66 -18.35
N ASP A 101 14.78 -20.72 -18.52
CA ASP A 101 13.41 -20.66 -19.03
C ASP A 101 12.41 -20.40 -17.91
N VAL A 102 12.60 -20.99 -16.72
CA VAL A 102 11.66 -20.89 -15.60
C VAL A 102 12.36 -20.66 -14.26
N VAL A 103 11.96 -19.62 -13.54
CA VAL A 103 12.32 -19.37 -12.13
C VAL A 103 11.07 -19.50 -11.26
N THR A 104 11.07 -20.41 -10.28
CA THR A 104 9.86 -20.73 -9.51
C THR A 104 10.13 -21.28 -8.11
N ASP A 105 9.08 -21.35 -7.29
CA ASP A 105 9.07 -22.05 -6.01
C ASP A 105 8.67 -23.53 -6.17
N ARG A 106 9.27 -24.42 -5.38
CA ARG A 106 8.89 -25.84 -5.24
C ARG A 106 7.38 -26.02 -5.02
N ASN A 107 6.74 -25.10 -4.30
CA ASN A 107 5.30 -25.14 -4.04
C ASN A 107 4.45 -24.95 -5.30
N ASN A 108 4.89 -24.13 -6.26
CA ASN A 108 4.14 -23.91 -7.50
C ASN A 108 4.18 -25.16 -8.37
N ILE A 109 5.35 -25.79 -8.52
CA ILE A 109 5.48 -27.08 -9.23
C ILE A 109 4.67 -28.18 -8.52
N ARG A 110 4.69 -28.24 -7.18
CA ARG A 110 3.83 -29.16 -6.41
C ARG A 110 2.35 -28.94 -6.69
N LYS A 111 1.88 -27.69 -6.75
CA LYS A 111 0.48 -27.34 -7.08
C LYS A 111 0.11 -27.76 -8.52
N LEU A 112 0.98 -27.51 -9.51
CA LEU A 112 0.77 -27.92 -10.90
C LEU A 112 0.78 -29.45 -11.09
N LEU A 113 1.69 -30.15 -10.42
CA LEU A 113 1.73 -31.62 -10.42
C LEU A 113 0.50 -32.23 -9.72
N SER A 114 0.01 -31.60 -8.64
CA SER A 114 -1.27 -31.99 -8.01
C SER A 114 -2.48 -31.71 -8.91
N PHE A 115 -2.43 -30.67 -9.74
CA PHE A 115 -3.45 -30.44 -10.77
C PHE A 115 -3.45 -31.56 -11.82
N ILE A 116 -2.29 -32.07 -12.22
CA ILE A 116 -2.20 -33.17 -13.20
C ILE A 116 -2.69 -34.50 -12.62
N ASN A 117 -2.23 -34.83 -11.41
CA ASN A 117 -2.66 -36.04 -10.70
C ASN A 117 -3.09 -35.67 -9.26
N PRO A 118 -4.40 -35.57 -9.00
CA PRO A 118 -4.95 -35.24 -7.69
C PRO A 118 -4.52 -36.19 -6.56
N LEU A 119 -4.05 -37.41 -6.86
CA LEU A 119 -3.62 -38.40 -5.84
C LEU A 119 -2.37 -37.97 -5.07
N TYR A 120 -1.60 -36.99 -5.56
CA TYR A 120 -0.50 -36.40 -4.79
C TYR A 120 -1.00 -35.42 -3.69
N SER A 121 -2.28 -35.05 -3.71
CA SER A 121 -2.95 -34.33 -2.62
C SER A 121 -3.80 -35.30 -1.78
N ARG A 122 -3.62 -35.28 -0.43
CA ARG A 122 -4.43 -36.11 0.49
C ARG A 122 -5.80 -35.51 0.84
N ASN A 123 -5.97 -34.22 0.55
CA ASN A 123 -7.27 -33.55 0.54
C ASN A 123 -7.70 -33.37 -0.92
N HIS A 124 -8.96 -32.97 -1.14
CA HIS A 124 -9.36 -32.43 -2.44
C HIS A 124 -8.41 -31.29 -2.87
N LEU A 125 -8.14 -31.15 -4.16
CA LEU A 125 -7.25 -30.11 -4.65
C LEU A 125 -7.88 -28.73 -4.39
N GLU A 126 -7.30 -27.98 -3.46
CA GLU A 126 -7.76 -26.65 -3.11
C GLU A 126 -7.50 -25.66 -4.26
N PRO A 127 -8.40 -24.67 -4.49
CA PRO A 127 -8.14 -23.58 -5.43
C PRO A 127 -6.81 -22.88 -5.14
N PHE A 128 -6.02 -22.62 -6.18
CA PHE A 128 -4.75 -21.93 -6.04
C PHE A 128 -4.50 -20.93 -7.17
N ALA A 129 -3.63 -19.97 -6.91
CA ALA A 129 -3.16 -19.01 -7.90
C ALA A 129 -1.63 -19.00 -7.99
N ILE A 130 -1.12 -18.74 -9.19
CA ILE A 130 0.30 -18.49 -9.49
C ILE A 130 0.35 -17.26 -10.38
N LYS A 131 1.08 -16.23 -9.98
CA LYS A 131 1.34 -15.05 -10.81
C LYS A 131 2.58 -15.32 -11.65
N ILE A 132 2.52 -15.10 -12.95
CA ILE A 132 3.59 -15.39 -13.90
C ILE A 132 3.92 -14.13 -14.69
N GLU A 133 5.19 -13.77 -14.70
CA GLU A 133 5.75 -12.67 -15.49
C GLU A 133 6.88 -13.22 -16.37
N ILE A 134 6.93 -12.83 -17.64
CA ILE A 134 7.94 -13.27 -18.61
C ILE A 134 8.83 -12.07 -18.94
N VAL A 135 10.10 -12.17 -18.53
CA VAL A 135 11.13 -11.14 -18.72
C VAL A 135 12.07 -11.63 -19.82
N LYS A 136 12.02 -10.98 -20.98
CA LYS A 136 12.55 -11.53 -22.25
C LYS A 136 11.97 -12.93 -22.51
N ASP A 137 12.75 -13.98 -22.24
CA ASP A 137 12.36 -15.38 -22.41
C ASP A 137 12.21 -16.15 -21.10
N THR A 138 12.71 -15.63 -19.99
CA THR A 138 12.61 -16.25 -18.66
C THR A 138 11.25 -15.98 -18.03
N ALA A 139 10.54 -17.03 -17.63
CA ALA A 139 9.29 -16.93 -16.91
C ALA A 139 9.49 -17.05 -15.38
N ILE A 140 8.93 -16.09 -14.64
CA ILE A 140 9.07 -15.93 -13.21
C ILE A 140 7.72 -16.24 -12.55
N PHE A 141 7.65 -17.33 -11.79
CA PHE A 141 6.43 -17.82 -11.17
C PHE A 141 6.42 -17.43 -9.69
N CYS A 142 5.67 -16.38 -9.35
CA CYS A 142 5.44 -15.98 -7.97
C CYS A 142 4.28 -16.78 -7.37
N ARG A 143 4.55 -17.44 -6.24
CA ARG A 143 3.55 -18.09 -5.39
C ARG A 143 2.51 -17.06 -4.92
N VAL A 144 1.23 -17.39 -5.05
CA VAL A 144 0.12 -16.64 -4.44
C VAL A 144 -0.59 -17.56 -3.44
N GLU A 145 -0.88 -17.04 -2.25
CA GLU A 145 -1.65 -17.72 -1.20
C GLU A 145 -2.71 -16.76 -0.65
N THR A 146 -3.83 -17.30 -0.17
CA THR A 146 -4.89 -16.54 0.51
C THR A 146 -4.47 -16.03 1.88
N ALA A 147 -3.55 -16.73 2.54
CA ALA A 147 -2.87 -16.28 3.76
C ALA A 147 -1.38 -16.63 3.68
N VAL A 148 -0.52 -15.69 4.08
CA VAL A 148 0.94 -15.88 4.13
C VAL A 148 1.44 -16.38 5.48
N GLN A 149 0.60 -16.29 6.52
CA GLN A 149 0.85 -16.74 7.88
C GLN A 149 -0.46 -17.13 8.59
N GLU A 150 -0.37 -18.01 9.57
CA GLU A 150 -1.45 -18.36 10.49
C GLU A 150 -0.98 -18.33 11.95
N VAL A 151 -1.90 -18.12 12.89
CA VAL A 151 -1.62 -18.20 14.33
C VAL A 151 -2.38 -19.38 14.88
N ILE A 152 -1.66 -20.36 15.42
CA ILE A 152 -2.25 -21.54 16.04
C ILE A 152 -2.52 -21.22 17.52
N GLY A 153 -3.80 -21.15 17.89
CA GLY A 153 -4.21 -20.80 19.25
C GLY A 153 -3.96 -21.92 20.28
N PRO A 154 -3.91 -21.62 21.59
CA PRO A 154 -3.55 -22.59 22.64
C PRO A 154 -4.45 -23.85 22.72
N HIS A 155 -5.68 -23.75 22.21
CA HIS A 155 -6.66 -24.84 22.18
C HIS A 155 -6.82 -25.48 20.80
N GLU A 156 -6.21 -24.91 19.75
CA GLU A 156 -6.21 -25.47 18.41
C GLU A 156 -5.18 -26.60 18.29
N PHE A 157 -5.43 -27.57 17.41
CA PHE A 157 -4.48 -28.65 17.14
C PHE A 157 -4.25 -28.78 15.64
N LYS A 158 -3.08 -28.32 15.17
CA LYS A 158 -2.58 -28.58 13.81
C LYS A 158 -1.64 -29.79 13.76
N GLY A 159 -0.76 -29.93 14.75
CA GLY A 159 0.24 -31.00 14.76
C GLY A 159 1.26 -30.90 15.89
N TYR A 160 2.43 -31.50 15.62
CA TYR A 160 3.65 -31.44 16.42
C TYR A 160 4.88 -31.24 15.50
N GLY A 161 4.69 -30.76 14.27
CA GLY A 161 5.71 -30.73 13.22
C GLY A 161 6.77 -29.66 13.48
N HIS A 162 6.32 -28.43 13.74
CA HIS A 162 7.20 -27.29 13.98
C HIS A 162 7.92 -27.41 15.33
N GLU A 163 7.24 -27.89 16.37
CA GLU A 163 7.89 -28.19 17.65
C GLU A 163 8.88 -29.38 17.55
N PHE A 164 8.64 -30.32 16.63
CA PHE A 164 9.60 -31.38 16.33
C PHE A 164 10.84 -30.83 15.62
N GLU A 165 10.68 -30.03 14.57
CA GLU A 165 11.78 -29.37 13.84
C GLU A 165 12.65 -28.53 14.81
N LYS A 166 12.03 -27.68 15.64
CA LYS A 166 12.71 -26.87 16.66
C LYS A 166 13.50 -27.70 17.68
N LYS A 167 13.07 -28.94 17.98
CA LYS A 167 13.67 -29.78 19.04
C LYS A 167 14.67 -30.80 18.53
N TYR A 168 14.58 -31.21 17.27
CA TYR A 168 15.45 -32.21 16.64
C TYR A 168 16.43 -31.60 15.62
N THR A 169 16.45 -30.27 15.49
CA THR A 169 17.45 -29.55 14.71
C THR A 169 18.06 -28.40 15.51
N THR A 170 19.24 -27.93 15.11
CA THR A 170 19.95 -26.82 15.75
C THR A 170 20.37 -25.80 14.71
N ASN A 171 19.80 -24.60 14.80
CA ASN A 171 20.15 -23.47 13.94
C ASN A 171 21.65 -23.18 13.97
N GLN A 172 22.27 -23.14 12.78
CA GLN A 172 23.69 -22.77 12.59
C GLN A 172 23.88 -21.27 12.37
N VAL A 173 22.79 -20.52 12.21
CA VAL A 173 22.75 -19.07 12.00
C VAL A 173 21.82 -18.48 13.07
N SER A 174 22.25 -17.42 13.74
CA SER A 174 21.53 -16.86 14.89
C SER A 174 20.16 -16.32 14.46
N ASN A 175 19.12 -16.62 15.24
CA ASN A 175 17.73 -16.24 14.97
C ASN A 175 17.19 -16.67 13.58
N SER A 176 17.76 -17.71 12.96
CA SER A 176 17.26 -18.27 11.70
C SER A 176 15.84 -18.86 11.86
N THR A 177 14.90 -18.47 10.99
CA THR A 177 13.50 -18.93 11.03
C THR A 177 13.07 -19.76 9.82
N GLY A 178 13.97 -20.04 8.88
CA GLY A 178 13.67 -20.81 7.67
C GLY A 178 14.79 -20.68 6.65
N HIS A 179 15.34 -21.81 6.20
CA HIS A 179 16.44 -21.86 5.25
C HIS A 179 15.96 -22.23 3.85
N HIS A 180 16.35 -21.44 2.86
CA HIS A 180 15.93 -21.55 1.48
C HIS A 180 17.13 -21.82 0.57
N ARG A 181 17.07 -22.90 -0.19
CA ARG A 181 18.05 -23.26 -1.22
C ARG A 181 17.54 -22.90 -2.60
N ILE A 182 18.47 -22.62 -3.49
CA ILE A 182 18.27 -22.23 -4.88
C ILE A 182 19.10 -23.18 -5.72
N ILE A 183 18.42 -24.09 -6.41
CA ILE A 183 19.02 -25.09 -7.29
C ILE A 183 18.64 -24.82 -8.73
N SER A 184 19.46 -25.27 -9.68
CA SER A 184 19.10 -25.33 -11.10
C SER A 184 19.17 -26.75 -11.61
N TYR A 185 18.31 -27.09 -12.57
CA TYR A 185 18.33 -28.35 -13.28
C TYR A 185 17.64 -28.21 -14.65
N ARG A 186 17.76 -29.21 -15.52
CA ARG A 186 16.95 -29.35 -16.73
C ARG A 186 15.78 -30.30 -16.47
N PHE A 187 14.61 -29.99 -17.01
CA PHE A 187 13.42 -30.84 -16.94
C PHE A 187 12.51 -30.57 -18.13
N GLY A 188 12.13 -31.62 -18.87
CA GLY A 188 11.21 -31.48 -20.01
C GLY A 188 11.67 -30.40 -21.01
N ASP A 189 12.90 -30.55 -21.49
CA ASP A 189 13.70 -29.62 -22.32
C ASP A 189 14.01 -28.20 -21.78
N MET A 190 13.24 -27.70 -20.82
CA MET A 190 13.46 -26.40 -20.17
C MET A 190 14.56 -26.42 -19.10
N SER A 191 15.20 -25.26 -18.89
CA SER A 191 16.12 -24.95 -17.81
C SER A 191 15.39 -24.25 -16.65
N PHE A 192 15.48 -24.83 -15.45
CA PHE A 192 14.81 -24.34 -14.24
C PHE A 192 15.79 -23.74 -13.23
N ILE A 193 15.33 -22.71 -12.51
CA ILE A 193 15.79 -22.38 -11.16
C ILE A 193 14.63 -22.62 -10.20
N ILE A 194 14.85 -23.46 -9.20
CA ILE A 194 13.90 -23.78 -8.13
C ILE A 194 14.39 -23.22 -6.81
N ARG A 195 13.54 -22.43 -6.13
CA ARG A 195 13.67 -22.18 -4.69
C ARG A 195 12.87 -23.19 -3.89
N HIS A 196 13.46 -23.73 -2.83
CA HIS A 196 12.75 -24.55 -1.84
C HIS A 196 13.26 -24.28 -0.42
N GLU A 197 12.39 -24.47 0.56
CA GLU A 197 12.78 -24.55 1.97
C GLU A 197 13.49 -25.88 2.26
N THR A 198 14.35 -25.94 3.27
CA THR A 198 15.11 -27.14 3.66
C THR A 198 15.07 -27.33 5.17
N ASP A 199 14.40 -28.38 5.61
CA ASP A 199 14.10 -28.66 7.03
C ASP A 199 15.37 -28.94 7.87
N GLY A 200 16.45 -29.42 7.24
CA GLY A 200 17.75 -29.56 7.91
C GLY A 200 18.84 -30.22 7.07
N TYR A 201 19.95 -30.58 7.72
CA TYR A 201 21.02 -31.40 7.12
C TYR A 201 21.69 -32.32 8.15
N VAL A 202 22.34 -33.39 7.68
CA VAL A 202 23.23 -34.23 8.49
C VAL A 202 24.68 -33.85 8.22
N ASP A 203 25.47 -33.66 9.27
CA ASP A 203 26.92 -33.50 9.14
C ASP A 203 27.60 -34.85 8.80
N THR A 204 28.17 -34.93 7.60
CA THR A 204 28.89 -36.11 7.10
C THR A 204 30.32 -36.21 7.62
N ALA A 205 30.89 -35.16 8.21
CA ALA A 205 32.27 -35.18 8.72
C ALA A 205 32.43 -36.05 9.99
N SER A 206 31.33 -36.35 10.68
CA SER A 206 31.33 -37.06 11.97
C SER A 206 31.18 -38.59 11.89
N THR A 207 31.06 -39.17 10.69
CA THR A 207 30.60 -40.57 10.51
C THR A 207 31.65 -41.54 9.94
N GLU A 208 32.79 -41.07 9.44
CA GLU A 208 33.83 -41.94 8.86
C GLU A 208 35.04 -42.10 9.80
N PRO A 209 35.39 -43.34 10.22
CA PRO A 209 36.66 -43.61 10.89
C PRO A 209 37.82 -43.42 9.91
N SER A 210 38.78 -42.60 10.31
CA SER A 210 39.99 -42.20 9.58
C SER A 210 40.60 -43.25 8.64
N ASN A 211 40.81 -42.84 7.38
CA ASN A 211 42.06 -43.10 6.67
C ASN A 211 42.50 -41.80 6.00
N ALA A 212 43.69 -41.31 6.37
CA ALA A 212 44.22 -40.06 5.84
C ALA A 212 44.77 -40.26 4.42
N PHE A 213 44.58 -39.26 3.55
CA PHE A 213 45.68 -38.51 2.89
C PHE A 213 45.09 -37.51 1.86
N GLN A 214 45.58 -36.26 1.89
CA GLN A 214 45.28 -35.15 0.96
C GLN A 214 43.83 -34.60 1.09
N THR A 215 43.57 -33.28 1.18
CA THR A 215 44.40 -32.10 0.90
C THR A 215 44.09 -30.97 1.91
N GLU A 216 45.10 -30.48 2.62
CA GLU A 216 44.98 -29.36 3.58
C GLU A 216 44.93 -28.01 2.84
N ASP A 217 43.75 -27.60 2.37
CA ASP A 217 43.54 -26.21 1.89
C ASP A 217 42.07 -25.73 1.99
N LYS A 218 41.09 -26.64 1.96
CA LYS A 218 39.66 -26.26 1.96
C LYS A 218 39.10 -25.82 3.32
N GLY A 219 39.74 -26.17 4.45
CA GLY A 219 39.25 -25.82 5.79
C GLY A 219 39.43 -24.34 6.15
N LEU A 220 40.58 -23.76 5.79
CA LEU A 220 40.95 -22.39 6.19
C LEU A 220 40.17 -21.32 5.42
N SER A 221 39.90 -21.54 4.14
CA SER A 221 39.14 -20.60 3.29
C SER A 221 37.70 -20.40 3.79
N GLY A 222 37.04 -21.46 4.28
CA GLY A 222 35.71 -21.38 4.90
C GLY A 222 35.69 -20.59 6.21
N MET A 223 36.70 -20.79 7.07
CA MET A 223 36.83 -20.03 8.31
C MET A 223 37.15 -18.54 8.05
N LEU A 224 38.03 -18.23 7.09
CA LEU A 224 38.34 -16.85 6.71
C LEU A 224 37.13 -16.11 6.12
N ALA A 225 36.28 -16.80 5.35
CA ALA A 225 35.03 -16.23 4.85
C ALA A 225 34.04 -15.88 6.00
N ALA A 226 33.96 -16.72 7.03
CA ALA A 226 33.12 -16.49 8.21
C ALA A 226 33.62 -15.33 9.10
N MET A 227 34.90 -14.96 9.02
CA MET A 227 35.46 -13.81 9.76
C MET A 227 35.33 -12.47 9.01
N SER A 228 34.79 -12.46 7.79
CA SER A 228 34.62 -11.23 7.00
C SER A 228 33.36 -10.47 7.42
N LEU A 229 33.50 -9.63 8.46
CA LEU A 229 32.48 -8.71 8.97
C LEU A 229 32.19 -7.55 7.99
N SER A 230 31.76 -7.87 6.77
CA SER A 230 31.20 -6.87 5.86
C SER A 230 29.89 -6.33 6.44
N PRO A 231 29.67 -4.99 6.47
CA PRO A 231 28.45 -4.43 7.02
C PRO A 231 27.21 -4.92 6.24
N PRO A 232 26.05 -5.06 6.91
CA PRO A 232 24.83 -5.55 6.26
C PRO A 232 24.41 -4.62 5.13
N THR A 233 24.22 -5.19 3.94
CA THR A 233 23.80 -4.44 2.75
C THR A 233 22.29 -4.33 2.71
N ARG A 234 21.75 -3.12 2.71
CA ARG A 234 20.31 -2.86 2.60
C ARG A 234 19.93 -2.49 1.17
N THR A 235 18.91 -3.15 0.62
CA THR A 235 18.39 -2.89 -0.73
C THR A 235 17.46 -1.67 -0.73
N ALA A 236 17.15 -1.13 -1.92
CA ALA A 236 16.19 -0.03 -2.08
C ALA A 236 14.76 -0.40 -1.62
N THR A 237 14.41 -1.68 -1.63
CA THR A 237 13.13 -2.23 -1.13
C THR A 237 13.13 -2.50 0.37
N GLY A 238 14.22 -2.23 1.08
CA GLY A 238 14.34 -2.37 2.53
C GLY A 238 14.81 -3.75 3.02
N LEU A 239 15.01 -4.72 2.13
CA LEU A 239 15.59 -6.02 2.47
C LEU A 239 17.05 -5.84 2.92
N THR A 240 17.39 -6.39 4.08
CA THR A 240 18.74 -6.35 4.66
C THR A 240 19.44 -7.69 4.44
N ILE A 241 20.70 -7.65 4.01
CA ILE A 241 21.47 -8.85 3.66
C ILE A 241 22.74 -8.90 4.51
N LYS A 242 22.89 -9.96 5.29
CA LYS A 242 24.10 -10.30 6.06
C LYS A 242 24.90 -11.37 5.34
N ARG A 243 26.23 -11.31 5.42
CA ARG A 243 27.12 -12.41 5.01
C ARG A 243 27.37 -13.31 6.22
N GLU A 244 26.58 -14.38 6.34
CA GLU A 244 26.57 -15.27 7.50
C GLU A 244 26.09 -16.67 7.08
N GLY A 245 26.57 -17.71 7.76
CA GLY A 245 26.24 -19.11 7.50
C GLY A 245 27.23 -19.84 6.56
N GLN A 246 26.86 -21.04 6.13
CA GLN A 246 27.70 -21.95 5.35
C GLN A 246 26.92 -22.67 4.25
N ILE A 247 27.61 -22.96 3.13
CA ILE A 247 27.04 -23.75 2.04
C ILE A 247 27.07 -25.23 2.43
N VAL A 248 25.90 -25.84 2.57
CA VAL A 248 25.72 -27.29 2.79
C VAL A 248 25.52 -28.00 1.45
N SER A 249 26.12 -29.17 1.24
CA SER A 249 25.96 -29.95 -0.01
C SER A 249 24.55 -30.56 -0.13
N ILE A 250 24.11 -30.89 -1.36
CA ILE A 250 22.76 -31.45 -1.59
C ILE A 250 22.63 -32.84 -0.95
N GLU A 251 23.70 -33.63 -1.01
CA GLU A 251 23.82 -34.98 -0.44
C GLU A 251 23.60 -35.01 1.08
N SER A 252 23.79 -33.87 1.74
CA SER A 252 23.64 -33.70 3.19
C SER A 252 22.26 -33.22 3.63
N THR A 253 21.44 -32.64 2.75
CA THR A 253 20.13 -32.08 3.11
C THR A 253 19.09 -33.16 3.41
N LEU A 254 18.12 -32.83 4.27
CA LEU A 254 16.99 -33.68 4.61
C LEU A 254 15.66 -32.91 4.65
N GLU A 255 14.58 -33.66 4.46
CA GLU A 255 13.19 -33.25 4.74
C GLU A 255 12.70 -33.99 6.00
N ILE A 256 11.90 -33.34 6.84
CA ILE A 256 11.30 -33.90 8.06
C ILE A 256 9.80 -34.03 7.85
N LYS A 257 9.21 -35.19 8.20
CA LYS A 257 7.74 -35.36 8.19
C LYS A 257 7.28 -36.12 9.43
N THR A 258 6.39 -35.48 10.21
CA THR A 258 5.79 -36.06 11.41
C THR A 258 4.46 -36.78 11.12
N ARG A 259 4.12 -37.83 11.90
CA ARG A 259 2.79 -38.46 11.86
C ARG A 259 2.40 -39.19 13.14
N VAL A 260 1.10 -39.41 13.33
CA VAL A 260 0.59 -40.39 14.30
C VAL A 260 1.12 -41.79 13.96
N PHE A 261 1.56 -42.56 14.95
CA PHE A 261 2.27 -43.84 14.73
C PHE A 261 1.50 -44.88 13.91
N HIS A 262 0.16 -44.89 14.00
CA HIS A 262 -0.71 -45.85 13.32
C HIS A 262 -1.13 -45.40 11.90
N LYS A 263 -0.53 -44.33 11.35
CA LYS A 263 -0.68 -43.94 9.94
C LYS A 263 0.71 -43.80 9.33
N THR A 264 1.04 -44.63 8.36
CA THR A 264 2.34 -44.60 7.67
C THR A 264 2.53 -43.31 6.88
N ILE A 265 3.79 -42.96 6.62
CA ILE A 265 4.16 -41.96 5.62
C ILE A 265 4.66 -42.74 4.40
N GLU A 266 3.89 -42.75 3.31
CA GLU A 266 4.21 -43.50 2.10
C GLU A 266 5.09 -42.67 1.14
N MET A 267 5.88 -43.32 0.29
CA MET A 267 6.72 -42.60 -0.69
C MET A 267 5.89 -41.75 -1.66
N ARG A 268 4.73 -42.22 -2.13
CA ARG A 268 3.88 -41.46 -3.09
C ARG A 268 3.46 -40.06 -2.61
N GLU A 269 3.44 -39.83 -1.30
CA GLU A 269 3.06 -38.54 -0.70
C GLU A 269 4.23 -37.55 -0.63
N VAL A 270 5.45 -38.06 -0.40
CA VAL A 270 6.65 -37.25 -0.14
C VAL A 270 7.55 -37.15 -1.36
N ALA A 271 7.58 -38.18 -2.22
CA ALA A 271 8.42 -38.23 -3.43
C ALA A 271 8.24 -37.01 -4.34
N PRO A 272 7.02 -36.49 -4.61
CA PRO A 272 6.87 -35.27 -5.40
C PRO A 272 7.64 -34.08 -4.83
N GLN A 273 7.65 -33.92 -3.49
CA GLN A 273 8.32 -32.80 -2.84
C GLN A 273 9.84 -32.96 -2.88
N LEU A 274 10.32 -34.17 -2.59
CA LEU A 274 11.74 -34.54 -2.60
C LEU A 274 12.35 -34.51 -4.02
N TRP A 275 11.57 -34.90 -5.04
CA TRP A 275 11.96 -34.86 -6.45
C TRP A 275 12.13 -33.42 -6.94
N ILE A 276 11.19 -32.51 -6.66
CA ILE A 276 11.30 -31.10 -7.07
C ILE A 276 12.47 -30.40 -6.35
N SER A 277 12.74 -30.73 -5.08
CA SER A 277 13.85 -30.14 -4.31
C SER A 277 15.18 -30.87 -4.46
N GLN A 278 15.19 -32.05 -5.11
CA GLN A 278 16.33 -32.97 -5.15
C GLN A 278 16.91 -33.28 -3.75
N THR A 279 16.04 -33.35 -2.74
CA THR A 279 16.42 -33.64 -1.34
C THR A 279 16.57 -35.17 -1.15
N PRO A 280 17.77 -35.69 -0.85
CA PRO A 280 18.02 -37.14 -0.89
C PRO A 280 17.68 -37.86 0.42
N LYS A 281 17.62 -37.16 1.55
CA LYS A 281 17.34 -37.74 2.87
C LYS A 281 15.96 -37.35 3.39
N LEU A 282 15.33 -38.26 4.12
CA LEU A 282 14.01 -38.08 4.73
C LEU A 282 14.02 -38.59 6.17
N VAL A 283 13.40 -37.83 7.08
CA VAL A 283 13.13 -38.24 8.46
C VAL A 283 11.63 -38.47 8.63
N ARG A 284 11.22 -39.72 8.88
CA ARG A 284 9.83 -40.06 9.25
C ARG A 284 9.70 -40.13 10.77
N ALA A 285 9.11 -39.10 11.36
CA ALA A 285 8.97 -38.98 12.81
C ALA A 285 7.57 -39.39 13.28
N TYR A 286 7.45 -40.59 13.85
CA TYR A 286 6.18 -41.13 14.32
C TYR A 286 5.93 -40.82 15.81
N HIS A 287 4.70 -40.42 16.15
CA HIS A 287 4.30 -40.04 17.51
C HIS A 287 3.02 -40.70 18.03
N GLN A 288 2.91 -40.79 19.35
CA GLN A 288 1.70 -41.13 20.08
C GLN A 288 1.39 -40.02 21.09
N GLY A 289 0.36 -39.20 20.84
CA GLY A 289 -0.01 -38.08 21.73
C GLY A 289 1.11 -37.07 22.01
N GLY A 290 1.91 -36.74 20.98
CA GLY A 290 3.09 -35.87 21.06
C GLY A 290 4.37 -36.57 21.53
N ARG A 291 4.31 -37.85 21.93
CA ARG A 291 5.50 -38.64 22.28
C ARG A 291 6.12 -39.27 21.04
N PHE A 292 7.32 -38.83 20.67
CA PHE A 292 8.10 -39.32 19.55
C PHE A 292 9.13 -40.36 20.00
N GLN A 293 9.29 -41.42 19.21
CA GLN A 293 10.48 -42.28 19.28
C GLN A 293 11.65 -41.61 18.56
N ARG A 294 12.88 -42.10 18.77
CA ARG A 294 14.06 -41.64 18.01
C ARG A 294 13.90 -42.06 16.54
N PRO A 295 13.75 -41.13 15.59
CA PRO A 295 13.60 -41.49 14.18
C PRO A 295 14.96 -41.65 13.51
N SER A 296 14.98 -42.45 12.44
CA SER A 296 16.12 -42.61 11.55
C SER A 296 16.14 -41.55 10.45
N VAL A 297 17.33 -41.20 9.97
CA VAL A 297 17.50 -40.52 8.68
C VAL A 297 17.55 -41.60 7.59
N GLU A 298 16.57 -41.63 6.71
CA GLU A 298 16.52 -42.53 5.55
C GLU A 298 17.17 -41.84 4.34
N ASN A 299 18.12 -42.49 3.64
CA ASN A 299 18.49 -42.06 2.29
C ASN A 299 17.48 -42.65 1.30
N VAL A 300 16.69 -41.77 0.68
CA VAL A 300 15.54 -42.13 -0.17
C VAL A 300 15.76 -41.79 -1.64
N ALA A 301 16.95 -41.34 -2.04
CA ALA A 301 17.25 -40.94 -3.42
C ALA A 301 16.90 -42.01 -4.46
N VAL A 302 17.23 -43.29 -4.19
CA VAL A 302 16.87 -44.43 -5.06
C VAL A 302 15.35 -44.61 -5.18
N GLN A 303 14.60 -44.31 -4.12
CA GLN A 303 13.15 -44.48 -4.06
C GLN A 303 12.45 -43.30 -4.77
N VAL A 304 13.01 -42.10 -4.68
CA VAL A 304 12.59 -40.92 -5.44
C VAL A 304 12.84 -41.13 -6.95
N LYS A 305 13.99 -41.69 -7.33
CA LYS A 305 14.26 -42.05 -8.73
C LYS A 305 13.30 -43.11 -9.27
N LYS A 306 13.04 -44.18 -8.52
CA LYS A 306 12.02 -45.19 -8.89
C LYS A 306 10.63 -44.56 -9.02
N TRP A 307 10.30 -43.57 -8.19
CA TRP A 307 9.05 -42.82 -8.34
C TRP A 307 9.02 -42.00 -9.63
N GLU A 308 10.12 -41.30 -10.00
CA GLU A 308 10.23 -40.60 -11.29
C GLU A 308 10.06 -41.56 -12.49
N GLU A 309 10.71 -42.72 -12.44
CA GLU A 309 10.60 -43.80 -13.46
C GLU A 309 9.14 -44.32 -13.59
N CYS A 310 8.41 -44.45 -12.48
CA CYS A 310 7.03 -44.93 -12.47
C CYS A 310 5.94 -43.87 -12.79
N ASN A 311 6.27 -42.58 -12.83
CA ASN A 311 5.30 -41.48 -13.03
C ASN A 311 5.63 -40.64 -14.29
N GLN A 312 6.28 -41.24 -15.29
CA GLN A 312 6.74 -40.53 -16.49
C GLN A 312 5.61 -39.86 -17.27
N THR A 313 4.41 -40.45 -17.34
CA THR A 313 3.24 -39.84 -18.01
C THR A 313 2.82 -38.54 -17.30
N GLU A 314 2.75 -38.51 -15.97
CA GLU A 314 2.44 -37.31 -15.20
C GLU A 314 3.52 -36.22 -15.35
N LEU A 315 4.79 -36.62 -15.40
CA LEU A 315 5.91 -35.70 -15.56
C LEU A 315 5.98 -35.13 -16.99
N ALA A 316 5.71 -35.94 -18.02
CA ALA A 316 5.61 -35.48 -19.40
C ALA A 316 4.42 -34.51 -19.59
N LYS A 317 3.29 -34.79 -18.93
CA LYS A 317 2.15 -33.84 -18.81
C LYS A 317 2.52 -32.55 -18.07
N LEU A 318 3.39 -32.60 -17.06
CA LEU A 318 3.88 -31.41 -16.36
C LEU A 318 4.73 -30.51 -17.25
N ALA A 319 5.66 -31.09 -18.02
CA ALA A 319 6.43 -30.36 -19.02
C ALA A 319 5.52 -29.72 -20.08
N THR A 320 4.53 -30.49 -20.58
CA THR A 320 3.55 -30.04 -21.57
C THR A 320 2.66 -28.91 -21.05
N LEU A 321 2.21 -29.00 -19.79
CA LEU A 321 1.39 -27.99 -19.13
C LEU A 321 2.14 -26.68 -18.97
N ILE A 322 3.39 -26.73 -18.49
CA ILE A 322 4.23 -25.54 -18.33
C ILE A 322 4.45 -24.88 -19.69
N HIS A 323 4.83 -25.64 -20.72
CA HIS A 323 4.94 -25.13 -22.10
C HIS A 323 3.66 -24.43 -22.60
N LYS A 324 2.50 -25.06 -22.40
CA LYS A 324 1.20 -24.48 -22.80
C LYS A 324 0.94 -23.16 -22.05
N MET A 325 1.15 -23.14 -20.73
CA MET A 325 1.03 -21.91 -19.92
C MET A 325 1.95 -20.80 -20.43
N LEU A 326 3.25 -21.09 -20.66
CA LEU A 326 4.21 -20.10 -21.13
C LEU A 326 3.82 -19.52 -22.50
N ARG A 327 3.39 -20.36 -23.44
CA ARG A 327 2.93 -19.93 -24.77
C ARG A 327 1.74 -18.97 -24.68
N GLU A 328 0.69 -19.34 -23.95
CA GLU A 328 -0.49 -18.48 -23.81
C GLU A 328 -0.18 -17.16 -23.10
N ILE A 329 0.79 -17.16 -22.17
CA ILE A 329 1.20 -15.96 -21.43
C ILE A 329 2.11 -15.05 -22.28
N LYS A 330 3.02 -15.61 -23.11
CA LYS A 330 3.75 -14.82 -24.12
C LYS A 330 2.75 -14.12 -25.06
N ASN A 331 1.74 -14.85 -25.55
CA ASN A 331 0.68 -14.31 -26.43
C ASN A 331 -0.13 -13.17 -25.79
N CYS A 332 -0.31 -13.14 -24.46
CA CYS A 332 -1.09 -12.10 -23.79
C CYS A 332 -0.26 -10.88 -23.35
N GLY A 333 1.04 -10.84 -23.66
CA GLY A 333 1.95 -9.74 -23.32
C GLY A 333 2.83 -9.99 -22.10
N GLY A 334 3.06 -11.26 -21.74
CA GLY A 334 4.07 -11.66 -20.77
C GLY A 334 3.69 -11.51 -19.28
N HIS A 335 2.45 -11.16 -18.93
CA HIS A 335 2.04 -11.05 -17.52
C HIS A 335 0.61 -11.57 -17.31
N ALA A 336 0.46 -12.58 -16.44
CA ALA A 336 -0.81 -13.21 -16.14
C ALA A 336 -0.88 -13.79 -14.71
N VAL A 337 -2.09 -14.12 -14.26
CA VAL A 337 -2.34 -14.95 -13.08
C VAL A 337 -3.06 -16.21 -13.53
N VAL A 338 -2.47 -17.36 -13.25
CA VAL A 338 -3.07 -18.67 -13.51
C VAL A 338 -3.77 -19.13 -12.25
N ARG A 339 -5.08 -19.39 -12.33
CA ARG A 339 -5.92 -19.84 -11.22
C ARG A 339 -6.45 -21.24 -11.49
N TYR A 340 -6.38 -22.14 -10.51
CA TYR A 340 -7.11 -23.41 -10.57
C TYR A 340 -8.55 -23.20 -10.08
N ASP A 341 -9.50 -23.55 -10.92
CA ASP A 341 -10.93 -23.60 -10.61
C ASP A 341 -11.31 -25.05 -10.28
N ALA A 342 -11.66 -25.31 -9.03
CA ALA A 342 -12.00 -26.63 -8.53
C ALA A 342 -13.42 -27.11 -8.93
N GLN A 343 -14.30 -26.21 -9.40
CA GLN A 343 -15.63 -26.59 -9.90
C GLN A 343 -15.55 -26.97 -11.39
N ALA A 344 -14.76 -26.23 -12.17
CA ALA A 344 -14.55 -26.49 -13.59
C ALA A 344 -13.42 -27.50 -13.88
N ASP A 345 -12.62 -27.86 -12.85
CA ASP A 345 -11.43 -28.72 -12.90
C ASP A 345 -10.40 -28.29 -13.97
N LYS A 346 -10.14 -26.97 -14.01
CA LYS A 346 -9.34 -26.31 -15.06
C LYS A 346 -8.41 -25.26 -14.49
N LEU A 347 -7.30 -25.03 -15.19
CA LEU A 347 -6.46 -23.86 -14.99
C LEU A 347 -6.94 -22.72 -15.92
N ILE A 348 -7.31 -21.58 -15.34
CA ILE A 348 -7.78 -20.39 -16.05
C ILE A 348 -6.69 -19.33 -16.01
N ILE A 349 -6.27 -18.85 -17.19
CA ILE A 349 -5.26 -17.82 -17.33
C ILE A 349 -5.94 -16.45 -17.42
N TRP A 350 -5.67 -15.58 -16.45
CA TRP A 350 -6.20 -14.22 -16.36
C TRP A 350 -5.13 -13.19 -16.67
N LYS A 351 -5.41 -12.28 -17.60
CA LYS A 351 -4.61 -11.07 -17.79
C LYS A 351 -5.02 -10.02 -16.77
N GLU A 352 -4.07 -9.67 -15.91
CA GLU A 352 -4.21 -8.63 -14.89
C GLU A 352 -3.19 -7.52 -15.12
N LYS A 353 -3.38 -6.37 -14.46
CA LYS A 353 -2.48 -5.22 -14.57
C LYS A 353 -1.06 -5.66 -14.21
N ALA A 354 -0.10 -5.34 -15.08
CA ALA A 354 1.32 -5.60 -14.84
C ALA A 354 1.75 -4.90 -13.54
N ALA A 355 2.00 -5.70 -12.52
CA ALA A 355 2.60 -5.29 -11.26
C ALA A 355 3.94 -6.00 -11.18
N LYS A 356 5.04 -5.25 -11.05
CA LYS A 356 6.38 -5.80 -11.01
C LYS A 356 6.50 -6.84 -9.89
N ILE A 357 7.06 -8.01 -10.18
CA ILE A 357 7.36 -9.06 -9.19
C ILE A 357 8.74 -8.82 -8.53
N LEU A 358 9.60 -8.03 -9.18
CA LEU A 358 10.96 -7.73 -8.74
C LEU A 358 11.24 -6.21 -8.66
N PRO A 359 12.31 -5.81 -7.96
CA PRO A 359 12.91 -4.46 -8.07
C PRO A 359 13.52 -4.17 -9.44
N ASP A 360 13.55 -2.88 -9.82
CA ASP A 360 14.09 -2.41 -11.11
C ASP A 360 15.57 -2.69 -11.35
N ASP A 361 16.37 -2.73 -10.28
CA ASP A 361 17.80 -3.07 -10.38
C ASP A 361 18.04 -4.57 -10.64
N LEU A 362 17.06 -5.42 -10.35
CA LEU A 362 17.10 -6.85 -10.69
C LEU A 362 16.58 -7.11 -12.11
N TYR A 363 15.54 -6.43 -12.60
CA TYR A 363 15.18 -6.51 -14.03
C TYR A 363 16.33 -6.05 -14.94
N SER A 364 17.10 -5.05 -14.51
CA SER A 364 18.30 -4.57 -15.20
C SER A 364 19.34 -5.66 -15.46
N LYS A 365 19.29 -6.80 -14.74
CA LYS A 365 20.20 -7.94 -14.93
C LYS A 365 19.92 -8.79 -16.16
N TRP A 366 18.70 -8.77 -16.70
CA TRP A 366 18.39 -9.42 -17.98
C TRP A 366 18.90 -8.61 -19.17
N HIS A 367 19.25 -7.33 -19.00
CA HIS A 367 19.80 -6.52 -20.08
C HIS A 367 21.31 -6.76 -20.19
N ASP A 368 21.66 -7.81 -20.94
CA ASP A 368 23.03 -8.21 -21.24
C ASP A 368 23.88 -7.02 -21.70
N ARG A 369 25.07 -6.91 -21.11
CA ARG A 369 26.16 -6.15 -21.71
C ARG A 369 26.53 -6.85 -23.01
N ILE A 370 26.34 -6.20 -24.15
CA ILE A 370 26.86 -6.68 -25.42
C ILE A 370 28.39 -6.81 -25.27
N ASN A 371 28.93 -7.99 -25.55
CA ASN A 371 30.37 -8.25 -25.51
C ASN A 371 31.09 -7.33 -26.52
N PRO A 372 32.11 -6.55 -26.11
CA PRO A 372 33.04 -5.94 -27.05
C PRO A 372 34.02 -7.02 -27.52
N GLU A 373 34.17 -7.16 -28.84
CA GLU A 373 35.29 -7.87 -29.45
C GLU A 373 36.62 -7.12 -29.20
N PRO A 374 37.80 -7.79 -29.36
CA PRO A 374 39.07 -7.26 -28.89
C PRO A 374 39.51 -5.96 -29.60
N PRO A 375 40.24 -5.07 -28.92
CA PRO A 375 40.46 -3.71 -29.39
C PRO A 375 41.57 -3.61 -30.44
N THR A 376 41.19 -3.25 -31.66
CA THR A 376 42.03 -2.38 -32.50
C THR A 376 41.73 -0.91 -32.16
N GLY A 377 42.75 -0.04 -32.25
CA GLY A 377 42.65 1.36 -31.86
C GLY A 377 41.60 2.16 -32.66
N GLU A 378 41.18 3.35 -32.22
CA GLU A 378 41.93 4.31 -31.38
C GLU A 378 41.11 4.93 -30.23
N ARG A 379 41.77 5.77 -29.43
CA ARG A 379 41.32 6.26 -28.11
C ARG A 379 40.25 7.35 -28.18
N GLU A 380 39.22 7.22 -27.34
CA GLU A 380 38.73 8.32 -26.49
C GLU A 380 37.86 7.78 -25.34
N SER A 381 38.35 7.84 -24.08
CA SER A 381 37.52 7.81 -22.85
C SER A 381 38.34 7.93 -21.56
N ILE A 382 38.15 9.04 -20.84
CA ILE A 382 38.07 9.25 -19.37
C ILE A 382 37.22 10.55 -19.26
N ASP A 383 36.15 10.72 -18.48
CA ASP A 383 35.84 10.15 -17.16
C ASP A 383 34.34 9.86 -16.90
N SER A 384 34.04 9.36 -15.70
CA SER A 384 32.80 8.77 -15.22
C SER A 384 32.09 9.58 -14.12
N ALA A 385 30.81 9.30 -13.82
CA ALA A 385 30.22 9.59 -12.50
C ALA A 385 28.96 8.74 -12.16
N ALA A 386 28.98 8.13 -10.98
CA ALA A 386 28.01 7.19 -10.41
C ALA A 386 26.58 7.72 -10.11
N LYS A 387 25.62 6.79 -10.01
CA LYS A 387 24.39 6.96 -9.19
C LYS A 387 24.65 6.46 -7.76
N LYS A 388 24.56 7.37 -6.79
CA LYS A 388 24.86 7.15 -5.36
C LYS A 388 23.69 6.52 -4.59
N ALA A 389 24.00 6.06 -3.37
CA ALA A 389 23.05 5.90 -2.26
C ALA A 389 22.17 7.16 -2.05
N PRO A 390 21.01 7.07 -1.35
CA PRO A 390 20.20 8.25 -1.05
C PRO A 390 21.07 9.34 -0.44
N LEU A 391 21.14 10.49 -1.13
CA LEU A 391 22.07 11.57 -0.83
C LEU A 391 21.56 12.37 0.37
N MET A 392 21.72 11.81 1.56
CA MET A 392 21.51 12.50 2.82
C MET A 392 22.35 13.77 2.82
N THR A 393 21.67 14.92 2.80
CA THR A 393 22.30 16.23 2.68
C THR A 393 22.28 16.88 4.05
N ALA A 394 23.46 17.25 4.54
CA ALA A 394 23.59 18.00 5.79
C ALA A 394 23.07 19.43 5.58
N ILE A 395 22.01 19.79 6.29
CA ILE A 395 21.41 21.14 6.29
C ILE A 395 21.35 21.62 7.73
N GLN A 396 21.84 22.83 7.96
CA GLN A 396 21.63 23.54 9.21
C GLN A 396 20.33 24.36 9.11
N VAL A 397 19.38 24.11 10.01
CA VAL A 397 18.09 24.80 10.07
C VAL A 397 18.02 25.53 11.42
N GLY A 398 18.24 26.84 11.40
CA GLY A 398 18.55 27.60 12.61
C GLY A 398 19.88 27.14 13.22
N ASP A 399 19.86 26.74 14.49
CA ASP A 399 21.07 26.34 15.24
C ASP A 399 21.33 24.82 15.22
N VAL A 400 20.44 24.03 14.58
CA VAL A 400 20.51 22.56 14.58
C VAL A 400 20.86 22.02 13.19
N ARG A 401 21.76 21.03 13.14
CA ARG A 401 22.17 20.33 11.92
C ARG A 401 21.38 19.04 11.74
N PHE A 402 20.78 18.86 10.57
CA PHE A 402 19.98 17.70 10.18
C PHE A 402 20.56 17.04 8.93
N ASN A 403 20.51 15.71 8.85
CA ASN A 403 20.82 14.96 7.63
C ASN A 403 19.50 14.60 6.95
N VAL A 404 19.18 15.27 5.84
CA VAL A 404 17.83 15.23 5.24
C VAL A 404 17.85 14.52 3.89
N GLU A 405 16.87 13.65 3.66
CA GLU A 405 16.61 13.06 2.33
C GLU A 405 15.80 14.03 1.47
N LEU A 406 16.47 14.77 0.58
CA LEU A 406 15.84 15.85 -0.22
C LEU A 406 14.67 15.37 -1.09
N SER A 407 14.67 14.11 -1.50
CA SER A 407 13.58 13.47 -2.28
C SER A 407 12.21 13.57 -1.59
N ARG A 408 12.19 13.64 -0.25
CA ARG A 408 10.97 13.62 0.58
C ARG A 408 10.50 15.01 1.00
N ILE A 409 11.29 16.06 0.75
CA ILE A 409 11.02 17.44 1.16
C ILE A 409 11.23 18.40 -0.02
N PRO A 410 10.22 18.60 -0.89
CA PRO A 410 10.34 19.37 -2.14
C PRO A 410 10.85 20.80 -1.96
N TYR A 411 10.48 21.47 -0.86
CA TYR A 411 11.01 22.79 -0.53
C TYR A 411 12.53 22.77 -0.33
N LEU A 412 13.05 21.85 0.48
CA LEU A 412 14.49 21.77 0.77
C LEU A 412 15.30 21.29 -0.45
N ALA A 413 14.76 20.40 -1.28
CA ALA A 413 15.36 20.06 -2.57
C ALA A 413 15.54 21.31 -3.46
N SER A 414 14.52 22.16 -3.50
CA SER A 414 14.53 23.41 -4.27
C SER A 414 15.51 24.44 -3.68
N PHE A 415 15.55 24.57 -2.35
CA PHE A 415 16.48 25.44 -1.63
C PHE A 415 17.95 25.04 -1.87
N VAL A 416 18.29 23.76 -1.71
CA VAL A 416 19.65 23.23 -1.96
C VAL A 416 20.06 23.46 -3.41
N LYS A 417 19.17 23.17 -4.37
CA LYS A 417 19.42 23.39 -5.81
C LYS A 417 19.68 24.87 -6.12
N PHE A 418 18.89 25.78 -5.54
CA PHE A 418 19.07 27.22 -5.70
C PHE A 418 20.43 27.68 -5.13
N ARG A 419 20.73 27.32 -3.88
CA ARG A 419 22.01 27.66 -3.21
C ARG A 419 23.21 27.19 -4.01
N ALA A 420 23.23 25.92 -4.42
CA ALA A 420 24.31 25.34 -5.22
C ALA A 420 24.49 26.02 -6.59
N THR A 421 23.43 26.60 -7.16
CA THR A 421 23.50 27.37 -8.41
C THR A 421 24.03 28.79 -8.19
N THR A 422 23.68 29.43 -7.07
CA THR A 422 24.10 30.81 -6.76
C THR A 422 25.52 30.93 -6.18
N GLN A 423 26.01 29.89 -5.51
CA GLN A 423 27.30 29.89 -4.82
C GLN A 423 28.03 28.55 -5.08
N PRO A 424 28.75 28.43 -6.22
CA PRO A 424 29.46 27.21 -6.59
C PRO A 424 30.53 26.86 -5.55
N GLY A 425 30.49 25.63 -5.03
CA GLY A 425 31.44 25.12 -4.03
C GLY A 425 30.95 25.16 -2.57
N ILE A 426 29.72 25.61 -2.29
CA ILE A 426 29.15 25.52 -0.93
C ILE A 426 28.95 24.05 -0.50
N THR A 427 29.45 23.73 0.70
CA THR A 427 29.31 22.40 1.33
C THR A 427 28.36 22.42 2.54
N GLU A 428 28.18 23.57 3.18
CA GLU A 428 27.22 23.75 4.28
C GLU A 428 26.00 24.56 3.81
N PHE A 429 24.82 23.94 3.89
CA PHE A 429 23.55 24.59 3.56
C PHE A 429 22.90 25.15 4.82
N VAL A 430 22.91 26.47 4.99
CA VAL A 430 22.29 27.15 6.14
C VAL A 430 20.95 27.78 5.75
N HIS A 431 19.88 27.30 6.39
CA HIS A 431 18.53 27.82 6.32
C HIS A 431 18.14 28.50 7.65
N GLY A 432 17.26 29.51 7.59
CA GLY A 432 16.68 30.11 8.80
C GLY A 432 15.87 29.09 9.62
N PRO A 433 15.49 29.43 10.86
CA PRO A 433 14.68 28.53 11.69
C PRO A 433 13.34 28.21 11.01
N ILE A 434 13.04 26.91 10.91
CA ILE A 434 11.72 26.41 10.48
C ILE A 434 11.01 25.89 11.74
N PRO A 435 9.82 26.41 12.11
CA PRO A 435 9.09 25.95 13.29
C PRO A 435 8.87 24.43 13.29
N LEU A 436 9.09 23.77 14.43
CA LEU A 436 8.81 22.33 14.62
C LEU A 436 9.42 21.39 13.55
N PHE A 437 10.53 21.79 12.91
CA PHE A 437 11.15 21.02 11.82
C PHE A 437 11.66 19.64 12.27
N SER A 438 12.18 19.54 13.51
CA SER A 438 12.58 18.27 14.13
C SER A 438 11.41 17.29 14.26
N GLU A 439 10.22 17.78 14.57
CA GLU A 439 9.00 16.99 14.75
C GLU A 439 8.42 16.62 13.39
N ALA A 440 8.48 17.55 12.43
CA ALA A 440 8.11 17.32 11.04
C ALA A 440 8.94 16.17 10.42
N LEU A 441 10.26 16.20 10.63
CA LEU A 441 11.18 15.18 10.13
C LEU A 441 10.93 13.80 10.76
N LYS A 442 10.69 13.73 12.09
CA LYS A 442 10.30 12.48 12.76
C LYS A 442 9.01 11.87 12.18
N GLY A 443 8.03 12.70 11.82
CA GLY A 443 6.79 12.23 11.17
C GLY A 443 7.02 11.73 9.74
N ILE A 444 7.93 12.35 8.98
CA ILE A 444 8.33 11.90 7.64
C ILE A 444 9.08 10.56 7.74
N GLU A 445 10.07 10.45 8.61
CA GLU A 445 10.95 9.28 8.72
C GLU A 445 10.28 8.08 9.42
N GLY A 446 9.54 8.32 10.51
CA GLY A 446 8.95 7.28 11.35
C GLY A 446 7.43 7.07 11.21
N GLY A 447 6.74 7.94 10.46
CA GLY A 447 5.29 7.97 10.28
C GLY A 447 4.57 8.97 11.20
N TYR A 448 3.48 9.56 10.71
CA TYR A 448 2.84 10.74 11.29
C TYR A 448 2.26 10.56 12.71
N ARG A 449 2.03 9.33 13.19
CA ARG A 449 1.70 9.04 14.60
C ARG A 449 2.77 9.52 15.58
N GLN A 450 4.02 9.71 15.12
CA GLN A 450 5.09 10.28 15.96
C GLN A 450 4.84 11.76 16.28
N CYS A 451 4.08 12.49 15.46
CA CYS A 451 3.74 13.89 15.72
C CYS A 451 2.96 14.06 17.04
N PHE A 452 1.97 13.18 17.29
CA PHE A 452 1.22 13.14 18.55
C PHE A 452 2.04 12.70 19.77
N ARG A 453 3.17 12.00 19.54
CA ARG A 453 4.10 11.60 20.60
C ARG A 453 5.02 12.75 20.98
N CYS A 454 5.58 13.42 19.97
CA CYS A 454 6.59 14.46 20.18
C CYS A 454 6.02 15.83 20.59
N LEU A 455 4.77 16.16 20.25
CA LEU A 455 4.12 17.40 20.66
C LEU A 455 3.18 17.18 21.87
N PRO A 456 3.12 18.10 22.85
CA PRO A 456 2.07 18.12 23.88
C PRO A 456 0.66 18.24 23.28
N PRO A 457 -0.42 17.99 24.04
CA PRO A 457 -1.81 18.16 23.60
C PRO A 457 -2.24 19.63 23.44
N ASP A 458 -1.38 20.48 22.87
CA ASP A 458 -1.72 21.82 22.39
C ASP A 458 -2.08 21.80 20.89
N LEU A 459 -3.27 22.32 20.59
CA LEU A 459 -3.79 22.47 19.23
C LEU A 459 -3.03 23.54 18.42
N SER A 460 -2.42 24.53 19.07
CA SER A 460 -1.63 25.55 18.39
C SER A 460 -0.34 24.98 17.82
N GLN A 461 0.43 24.22 18.61
CA GLN A 461 1.62 23.52 18.11
C GLN A 461 1.31 22.53 16.98
N HIS A 462 0.21 21.75 17.10
CA HIS A 462 -0.21 20.86 16.02
C HIS A 462 -0.58 21.63 14.72
N ARG A 463 -1.19 22.81 14.84
CA ARG A 463 -1.44 23.70 13.69
C ARG A 463 -0.14 24.20 13.07
N THR A 464 0.81 24.69 13.86
CA THR A 464 2.14 25.11 13.37
C THR A 464 2.89 23.98 12.68
N LEU A 465 2.74 22.73 13.16
CA LEU A 465 3.32 21.56 12.50
C LEU A 465 2.67 21.27 11.15
N CYS A 466 1.33 21.37 11.05
CA CYS A 466 0.65 21.25 9.76
C CYS A 466 1.07 22.36 8.78
N GLU A 467 1.16 23.61 9.24
CA GLU A 467 1.63 24.76 8.43
C GLU A 467 3.09 24.58 7.99
N THR A 468 3.92 23.94 8.82
CA THR A 468 5.29 23.56 8.47
C THR A 468 5.32 22.50 7.37
N TYR A 469 4.46 21.48 7.42
CA TYR A 469 4.40 20.48 6.35
C TYR A 469 3.94 21.06 5.01
N ASP A 470 2.95 21.96 5.04
CA ASP A 470 2.48 22.70 3.86
C ASP A 470 3.60 23.56 3.26
N PHE A 471 4.30 24.35 4.09
CA PHE A 471 5.48 25.13 3.71
C PHE A 471 6.61 24.27 3.11
N LEU A 472 6.85 23.08 3.68
CA LEU A 472 7.86 22.13 3.19
C LEU A 472 7.45 21.45 1.87
N GLY A 473 6.19 21.59 1.43
CA GLY A 473 5.63 20.96 0.24
C GLY A 473 5.41 19.46 0.40
N VAL A 474 5.15 18.97 1.62
CA VAL A 474 4.99 17.55 1.92
C VAL A 474 3.51 17.15 1.82
N ASP A 475 3.16 16.31 0.84
CA ASP A 475 1.81 15.75 0.74
C ASP A 475 1.57 14.70 1.85
N ILE A 476 0.97 15.14 2.96
CA ILE A 476 0.57 14.27 4.08
C ILE A 476 -0.57 13.33 3.67
N LEU A 477 -1.44 13.78 2.77
CA LEU A 477 -2.64 13.05 2.37
C LEU A 477 -2.30 11.99 1.32
N ASN A 478 -1.18 12.12 0.60
CA ASN A 478 -0.76 11.24 -0.48
C ASN A 478 -1.88 11.02 -1.51
N GLY A 479 -2.57 12.10 -1.88
CA GLY A 479 -3.75 12.11 -2.74
C GLY A 479 -5.03 11.46 -2.20
N GLN A 480 -5.09 11.05 -0.92
CA GLN A 480 -6.25 10.31 -0.37
C GLN A 480 -7.47 11.21 -0.07
N THR A 481 -8.65 10.65 -0.31
CA THR A 481 -9.93 11.27 0.06
C THR A 481 -10.25 11.05 1.54
N ILE A 482 -11.12 11.90 2.10
CA ILE A 482 -11.61 11.76 3.49
C ILE A 482 -12.20 10.38 3.78
N ARG A 483 -12.89 9.76 2.81
CA ARG A 483 -13.49 8.43 2.98
C ARG A 483 -12.44 7.33 3.09
N GLU A 484 -11.33 7.46 2.36
CA GLU A 484 -10.20 6.52 2.45
C GLU A 484 -9.47 6.68 3.79
N ILE A 485 -9.26 7.92 4.26
CA ILE A 485 -8.71 8.21 5.59
C ILE A 485 -9.62 7.66 6.70
N PHE A 486 -10.96 7.74 6.56
CA PHE A 486 -11.87 7.12 7.53
C PHE A 486 -11.85 5.59 7.49
N ASN A 487 -11.65 4.98 6.32
CA ASN A 487 -11.43 3.54 6.22
C ASN A 487 -10.11 3.12 6.88
N GLU A 488 -9.02 3.88 6.69
CA GLU A 488 -7.75 3.65 7.40
C GLU A 488 -7.88 3.83 8.92
N LEU A 489 -8.65 4.81 9.40
CA LEU A 489 -8.97 4.95 10.82
C LEU A 489 -9.68 3.72 11.38
N ARG A 490 -10.60 3.13 10.60
CA ARG A 490 -11.30 1.89 10.95
C ARG A 490 -10.43 0.64 10.91
N SER A 491 -9.23 0.70 10.32
CA SER A 491 -8.31 -0.45 10.27
C SER A 491 -7.85 -0.94 11.64
N CYS A 492 -8.08 -0.20 12.73
CA CYS A 492 -7.86 -0.69 14.09
C CYS A 492 -8.98 -1.58 14.66
N LYS A 493 -10.15 -1.65 14.00
CA LYS A 493 -11.17 -2.64 14.38
C LYS A 493 -10.67 -4.01 13.99
N ALA A 494 -10.93 -4.98 14.87
CA ALA A 494 -10.79 -6.36 14.47
C ALA A 494 -11.96 -6.69 13.53
N ASP A 495 -11.67 -6.99 12.27
CA ASP A 495 -12.69 -7.28 11.29
C ASP A 495 -13.10 -8.76 11.36
N TYR A 496 -14.39 -9.02 11.15
CA TYR A 496 -14.99 -10.36 11.24
C TYR A 496 -15.44 -10.81 9.86
N GLU A 497 -14.51 -11.37 9.10
CA GLU A 497 -14.82 -11.95 7.81
C GLU A 497 -15.61 -13.24 8.01
N ARG A 498 -16.88 -13.26 7.55
CA ARG A 498 -17.75 -14.44 7.59
C ARG A 498 -17.75 -15.12 6.22
N GLU A 499 -16.73 -15.93 5.99
CA GLU A 499 -16.73 -16.93 4.94
C GLU A 499 -17.00 -18.32 5.53
N TYR A 500 -17.78 -19.16 4.83
CA TYR A 500 -18.03 -20.57 5.16
C TYR A 500 -18.38 -20.89 6.63
N GLY A 501 -19.11 -20.00 7.32
CA GLY A 501 -19.71 -20.27 8.63
C GLY A 501 -18.76 -20.22 9.84
N ARG A 502 -17.49 -19.82 9.68
CA ARG A 502 -16.55 -19.60 10.79
C ARG A 502 -16.01 -18.17 10.75
N CYS A 503 -16.31 -17.38 11.77
CA CYS A 503 -15.85 -15.98 11.83
C CYS A 503 -14.37 -15.92 12.24
N ARG A 504 -13.52 -15.31 11.42
CA ARG A 504 -12.10 -15.06 11.73
C ARG A 504 -11.94 -13.65 12.30
N VAL A 505 -11.15 -13.50 13.37
CA VAL A 505 -10.77 -12.19 13.93
C VAL A 505 -9.48 -11.74 13.22
N ILE A 506 -9.56 -10.70 12.39
CA ILE A 506 -8.37 -10.05 11.82
C ILE A 506 -7.91 -8.99 12.80
N GLU A 507 -6.73 -9.11 13.43
CA GLU A 507 -6.24 -8.06 14.32
C GLU A 507 -5.97 -6.75 13.55
N GLY A 508 -6.61 -5.66 14.01
CA GLY A 508 -6.57 -4.38 13.32
C GLY A 508 -5.21 -3.67 13.40
N ASN A 509 -4.77 -3.08 12.29
CA ASN A 509 -3.51 -2.34 12.19
C ASN A 509 -3.59 -0.98 12.92
N LYS A 510 -3.25 -1.01 14.22
CA LYS A 510 -3.21 0.17 15.09
C LYS A 510 -2.26 1.27 14.59
N SER A 511 -1.18 0.93 13.87
CA SER A 511 -0.21 1.92 13.36
C SER A 511 -0.80 2.73 12.21
N THR A 512 -1.39 2.06 11.20
CA THR A 512 -2.09 2.72 10.09
C THR A 512 -3.23 3.60 10.58
N ALA A 513 -4.05 3.11 11.53
CA ALA A 513 -5.11 3.91 12.12
C ALA A 513 -4.58 5.17 12.84
N ARG A 514 -3.46 5.09 13.55
CA ARG A 514 -2.82 6.25 14.22
C ARG A 514 -2.19 7.24 13.24
N ASP A 515 -1.61 6.77 12.14
CA ASP A 515 -1.11 7.66 11.08
C ASP A 515 -2.28 8.36 10.35
N ALA A 516 -3.38 7.64 10.09
CA ALA A 516 -4.61 8.19 9.52
C ALA A 516 -5.29 9.23 10.42
N ALA A 517 -5.17 9.11 11.75
CA ALA A 517 -5.60 10.17 12.68
C ALA A 517 -4.87 11.49 12.43
N PHE A 518 -3.58 11.47 12.11
CA PHE A 518 -2.84 12.70 11.79
C PHE A 518 -3.25 13.26 10.43
N LYS A 519 -3.53 12.42 9.43
CA LYS A 519 -4.10 12.86 8.13
C LYS A 519 -5.47 13.55 8.34
N LEU A 520 -6.33 13.00 9.20
CA LEU A 520 -7.61 13.62 9.56
C LEU A 520 -7.40 14.97 10.28
N LEU A 521 -6.42 15.07 11.19
CA LEU A 521 -6.06 16.34 11.84
C LEU A 521 -5.64 17.40 10.82
N TYR A 522 -4.75 17.04 9.88
CA TYR A 522 -4.29 17.93 8.81
C TYR A 522 -5.47 18.45 7.97
N LEU A 523 -6.37 17.56 7.54
CA LEU A 523 -7.61 17.94 6.85
C LEU A 523 -8.45 18.94 7.65
N MET A 524 -8.65 18.72 8.95
CA MET A 524 -9.46 19.65 9.77
C MET A 524 -8.78 21.01 9.98
N LEU A 525 -7.46 21.07 9.98
CA LEU A 525 -6.70 22.30 10.27
C LEU A 525 -6.41 23.16 9.04
N LEU A 526 -6.11 22.55 7.88
CA LEU A 526 -5.69 23.20 6.64
C LEU A 526 -6.47 22.77 5.38
N GLY A 527 -7.33 21.76 5.44
CA GLY A 527 -8.08 21.27 4.28
C GLY A 527 -9.15 22.24 3.76
N ALA A 528 -9.24 22.34 2.43
CA ALA A 528 -10.38 22.89 1.72
C ALA A 528 -11.53 21.85 1.68
N PHE A 529 -12.77 22.29 1.84
CA PHE A 529 -13.95 21.42 1.92
C PHE A 529 -15.04 21.88 0.95
N ASP A 530 -14.86 21.58 -0.34
CA ASP A 530 -15.73 22.04 -1.45
C ASP A 530 -17.09 21.29 -1.52
N GLY A 531 -17.72 21.05 -0.37
CA GLY A 531 -18.90 20.21 -0.22
C GLY A 531 -19.31 20.02 1.23
N GLU A 532 -19.61 21.12 1.92
CA GLU A 532 -19.66 21.20 3.39
C GLU A 532 -20.52 20.13 4.08
N ILE A 533 -21.71 19.80 3.56
CA ILE A 533 -22.68 18.96 4.28
C ILE A 533 -22.25 17.49 4.36
N LYS A 534 -21.86 16.87 3.23
CA LYS A 534 -21.45 15.45 3.19
C LYS A 534 -20.10 15.22 3.87
N ASN A 535 -19.18 16.18 3.72
CA ASN A 535 -17.88 16.10 4.36
C ASN A 535 -18.01 16.27 5.88
N ARG A 536 -18.75 17.27 6.38
CA ARG A 536 -18.93 17.51 7.84
C ARG A 536 -19.54 16.32 8.59
N ALA A 537 -20.49 15.60 7.99
CA ALA A 537 -21.04 14.37 8.57
C ALA A 537 -19.95 13.27 8.65
N THR A 538 -19.20 13.05 7.57
CA THR A 538 -18.13 12.05 7.52
C THR A 538 -17.00 12.37 8.52
N ILE A 539 -16.62 13.65 8.68
CA ILE A 539 -15.65 14.09 9.69
C ILE A 539 -16.18 13.80 11.10
N PHE A 540 -17.45 14.12 11.37
CA PHE A 540 -18.05 13.84 12.69
C PHE A 540 -18.00 12.35 13.02
N ASP A 541 -18.38 11.48 12.09
CA ASP A 541 -18.33 10.02 12.29
C ASP A 541 -16.91 9.51 12.51
N ALA A 542 -15.91 10.10 11.83
CA ALA A 542 -14.49 9.78 12.02
C ALA A 542 -13.94 10.25 13.38
N VAL A 543 -14.33 11.44 13.84
CA VAL A 543 -13.96 11.99 15.15
C VAL A 543 -14.63 11.20 16.27
N LEU A 544 -15.93 10.91 16.15
CA LEU A 544 -16.69 10.11 17.12
C LEU A 544 -16.14 8.68 17.23
N PHE A 545 -15.76 8.08 16.09
CA PHE A 545 -15.04 6.81 16.07
C PHE A 545 -13.71 6.92 16.84
N LEU A 546 -12.89 7.94 16.56
CA LEU A 546 -11.57 8.06 17.19
C LEU A 546 -11.66 8.24 18.71
N VAL A 547 -12.56 9.09 19.21
CA VAL A 547 -12.69 9.33 20.67
C VAL A 547 -13.25 8.11 21.44
N SER A 548 -14.01 7.25 20.77
CA SER A 548 -14.63 6.04 21.37
C SER A 548 -13.73 4.80 21.39
N HIS A 549 -12.49 4.87 20.89
CA HIS A 549 -11.55 3.73 20.87
C HIS A 549 -10.25 4.02 21.66
N PRO A 550 -10.32 4.17 23.01
CA PRO A 550 -9.16 4.48 23.86
C PRO A 550 -8.02 3.45 23.79
N GLY A 551 -8.34 2.17 23.56
CA GLY A 551 -7.34 1.11 23.38
C GLY A 551 -6.46 1.25 22.12
N THR A 552 -6.91 2.05 21.13
CA THR A 552 -6.11 2.38 19.94
C THR A 552 -5.52 3.78 20.04
N PHE A 553 -6.35 4.77 20.37
CA PHE A 553 -6.00 6.18 20.39
C PHE A 553 -5.87 6.67 21.83
N LYS A 554 -4.64 6.96 22.26
CA LYS A 554 -4.35 7.49 23.60
C LYS A 554 -5.01 8.86 23.79
N TRP A 555 -5.34 9.21 25.05
CA TRP A 555 -5.99 10.47 25.44
C TRP A 555 -5.47 11.69 24.67
N LYS A 556 -4.15 11.90 24.65
CA LYS A 556 -3.44 12.97 23.93
C LYS A 556 -3.90 13.16 22.47
N THR A 557 -4.01 12.06 21.71
CA THR A 557 -4.53 12.06 20.33
C THR A 557 -6.04 12.36 20.29
N ARG A 558 -6.83 11.74 21.19
CA ARG A 558 -8.29 11.94 21.26
C ARG A 558 -8.64 13.40 21.53
N SER A 559 -7.96 14.03 22.50
CA SER A 559 -8.15 15.42 22.90
C SER A 559 -7.80 16.41 21.79
N ILE A 560 -6.67 16.24 21.09
CA ILE A 560 -6.28 17.10 19.97
C ILE A 560 -7.27 17.01 18.80
N ILE A 561 -7.66 15.79 18.41
CA ILE A 561 -8.62 15.57 17.32
C ILE A 561 -9.98 16.19 17.64
N ARG A 562 -10.45 16.02 18.89
CA ARG A 562 -11.67 16.64 19.38
C ARG A 562 -11.58 18.17 19.34
N ALA A 563 -10.52 18.76 19.89
CA ALA A 563 -10.34 20.22 19.92
C ALA A 563 -10.24 20.81 18.50
N ALA A 564 -9.58 20.11 17.56
CA ALA A 564 -9.54 20.50 16.15
C ALA A 564 -10.93 20.50 15.51
N TYR A 565 -11.72 19.45 15.77
CA TYR A 565 -13.10 19.35 15.28
C TYR A 565 -13.99 20.46 15.83
N GLU A 566 -14.01 20.65 17.16
CA GLU A 566 -14.85 21.66 17.81
C GLU A 566 -14.49 23.09 17.37
N LYS A 567 -13.20 23.36 17.11
CA LYS A 567 -12.72 24.66 16.60
C LYS A 567 -13.10 24.92 15.14
N ARG A 568 -13.23 23.89 14.30
CA ARG A 568 -13.53 24.04 12.85
C ARG A 568 -15.01 23.85 12.51
N PHE A 569 -15.70 22.97 13.21
CA PHE A 569 -17.07 22.55 12.93
C PHE A 569 -17.91 22.63 14.21
N VAL A 570 -18.44 23.83 14.50
CA VAL A 570 -19.28 24.09 15.70
C VAL A 570 -20.28 22.95 15.90
N PRO A 571 -20.16 22.12 16.95
CA PRO A 571 -20.96 20.91 17.09
C PRO A 571 -22.38 21.28 17.55
N SER A 572 -23.39 20.62 16.98
CA SER A 572 -24.75 20.69 17.54
C SER A 572 -24.79 20.09 18.95
N ALA A 573 -25.77 20.48 19.78
CA ALA A 573 -25.91 19.95 21.14
C ALA A 573 -25.92 18.41 21.20
N LYS A 574 -26.54 17.75 20.22
CA LYS A 574 -26.56 16.29 20.07
C LYS A 574 -25.18 15.70 19.74
N GLN A 575 -24.39 16.38 18.90
CA GLN A 575 -23.03 15.96 18.56
C GLN A 575 -22.09 16.16 19.75
N LYS A 576 -22.19 17.30 20.45
CA LYS A 576 -21.38 17.60 21.63
C LYS A 576 -21.61 16.57 22.74
N ALA A 577 -22.86 16.30 23.10
CA ALA A 577 -23.21 15.25 24.07
C ALA A 577 -22.71 13.85 23.66
N GLY A 578 -22.58 13.57 22.36
CA GLY A 578 -21.99 12.32 21.85
C GLY A 578 -20.47 12.23 22.05
N LEU A 579 -19.76 13.36 22.04
CA LEU A 579 -18.32 13.45 22.31
C LEU A 579 -18.04 13.48 23.83
N ASP A 580 -18.80 14.28 24.59
CA ASP A 580 -18.69 14.41 26.06
C ASP A 580 -18.79 13.05 26.79
N LYS A 581 -19.52 12.09 26.21
CA LYS A 581 -19.65 10.71 26.73
C LYS A 581 -18.30 10.01 26.97
N TRP A 582 -17.24 10.37 26.24
CA TRP A 582 -15.95 9.67 26.23
C TRP A 582 -14.82 10.42 26.97
N GLU A 583 -15.17 11.44 27.75
CA GLU A 583 -14.23 12.37 28.42
C GLU A 583 -13.85 11.98 29.85
N LYS A 584 -14.46 10.94 30.43
CA LYS A 584 -14.25 10.58 31.85
C LYS A 584 -12.91 9.87 32.11
N GLY A 585 -11.95 10.65 32.61
CA GLY A 585 -10.96 10.24 33.61
C GLY A 585 -9.96 9.13 33.22
N GLU A 586 -8.85 9.52 32.62
CA GLU A 586 -7.60 8.74 32.61
C GLU A 586 -6.55 9.58 33.38
N GLU A 587 -5.90 9.00 34.40
CA GLU A 587 -4.85 9.69 35.18
C GLU A 587 -3.56 9.85 34.34
N ASP A 588 -2.80 10.89 34.67
CA ASP A 588 -1.62 11.31 33.89
C ASP A 588 -0.46 10.30 34.02
N GLY A 589 0.02 9.85 32.87
CA GLY A 589 1.02 8.78 32.72
C GLY A 589 1.93 9.02 31.52
N ASP A 590 2.38 10.26 31.32
CA ASP A 590 3.26 10.68 30.20
C ASP A 590 4.76 10.66 30.59
N VAL A 591 5.34 9.46 30.78
CA VAL A 591 6.81 9.26 30.62
C VAL A 591 7.09 7.93 29.90
N THR A 592 8.10 7.97 29.02
CA THR A 592 8.52 6.88 28.14
C THR A 592 9.25 5.74 28.85
N THR A 593 8.70 4.53 28.79
CA THR A 593 9.37 3.27 28.37
C THR A 593 8.33 2.16 28.33
N ASP A 594 8.01 1.65 27.15
CA ASP A 594 7.39 0.32 26.99
C ASP A 594 7.77 -0.21 25.60
N GLU A 595 8.72 -1.14 25.62
CA GLU A 595 8.92 -2.10 24.54
C GLU A 595 7.71 -3.06 24.56
N GLU A 596 7.23 -3.53 23.41
CA GLU A 596 6.13 -4.52 23.37
C GLU A 596 6.64 -5.90 23.80
N ASN A 597 6.83 -6.09 25.11
CA ASN A 597 7.17 -7.36 25.76
C ASN A 597 6.66 -7.39 27.21
N ALA A 598 5.43 -7.85 27.43
CA ALA A 598 5.03 -8.46 28.69
C ALA A 598 3.83 -9.41 28.51
N ILE A 599 3.99 -10.63 29.00
CA ILE A 599 2.92 -11.62 29.13
C ILE A 599 2.06 -11.21 30.34
N GLY A 600 0.80 -10.84 30.09
CA GLY A 600 -0.19 -10.64 31.15
C GLY A 600 -0.97 -11.93 31.42
N PHE A 601 -0.50 -12.76 32.35
CA PHE A 601 -1.41 -13.61 33.10
C PHE A 601 -2.25 -12.69 33.99
N ASP A 602 -3.57 -12.89 34.04
CA ASP A 602 -4.31 -12.55 35.23
C ASP A 602 -5.35 -13.63 35.54
N SER A 603 -5.34 -14.10 36.78
CA SER A 603 -6.22 -15.15 37.28
C SER A 603 -7.24 -14.55 38.23
N ASP A 604 -8.50 -14.90 38.04
CA ASP A 604 -9.63 -14.75 38.98
C ASP A 604 -9.50 -13.75 40.14
N SER A 605 -10.30 -12.68 40.08
CA SER A 605 -11.07 -12.30 41.27
C SER A 605 -12.50 -11.93 40.91
N SER A 606 -13.47 -12.71 41.42
CA SER A 606 -14.90 -12.41 41.32
C SER A 606 -15.55 -12.44 42.71
N ALA A 607 -15.60 -11.27 43.35
CA ALA A 607 -16.24 -11.10 44.66
C ALA A 607 -17.68 -10.59 44.52
N ARG A 608 -18.63 -11.54 44.51
CA ARG A 608 -20.01 -11.45 45.05
C ARG A 608 -20.87 -10.18 44.78
N LYS A 609 -21.88 -10.38 43.89
CA LYS A 609 -23.35 -10.33 44.19
C LYS A 609 -24.00 -8.99 44.64
N PRO A 610 -25.26 -8.69 44.25
CA PRO A 610 -26.41 -9.57 44.54
C PRO A 610 -27.43 -9.82 43.42
N ASN A 611 -28.32 -10.79 43.70
CA ASN A 611 -29.43 -11.21 42.86
C ASN A 611 -30.48 -10.10 42.67
N LEU A 612 -31.04 -9.98 41.47
CA LEU A 612 -32.49 -9.93 41.30
C LEU A 612 -32.90 -11.04 40.34
N ALA A 613 -33.82 -11.89 40.77
CA ALA A 613 -34.49 -12.87 39.92
C ALA A 613 -35.94 -12.41 39.72
N ALA A 614 -36.37 -12.31 38.46
CA ALA A 614 -37.76 -12.10 38.10
C ALA A 614 -38.03 -12.78 36.75
N GLN A 615 -38.67 -13.95 36.83
CA GLN A 615 -39.65 -14.52 35.90
C GLN A 615 -39.61 -14.02 34.43
N ALA A 616 -39.17 -14.90 33.54
CA ALA A 616 -39.70 -14.97 32.17
C ALA A 616 -40.55 -16.24 32.08
N GLN A 617 -41.83 -16.10 31.71
CA GLN A 617 -42.69 -17.21 31.29
C GLN A 617 -42.73 -17.24 29.77
N ASP A 618 -42.93 -18.43 29.20
CA ASP A 618 -43.12 -18.65 27.77
C ASP A 618 -44.34 -17.89 27.24
N ILE A 619 -44.26 -17.43 25.97
CA ILE A 619 -45.40 -17.31 25.04
C ILE A 619 -44.86 -17.36 23.60
N ASP A 620 -45.61 -18.06 22.77
CA ASP A 620 -45.30 -18.54 21.43
C ASP A 620 -44.88 -17.49 20.39
N ILE A 621 -44.03 -17.93 19.46
CA ILE A 621 -43.86 -17.31 18.14
C ILE A 621 -44.84 -18.00 17.19
N ILE A 622 -45.88 -17.28 16.75
CA ILE A 622 -46.82 -17.75 15.73
C ILE A 622 -46.22 -17.53 14.33
N GLU A 623 -46.25 -18.58 13.50
CA GLU A 623 -45.94 -18.53 12.08
C GLU A 623 -47.04 -17.84 11.25
N CYS A 624 -46.62 -17.01 10.28
CA CYS A 624 -47.22 -16.81 8.95
C CYS A 624 -46.34 -15.75 8.24
N GLY A 625 -45.80 -15.91 7.03
CA GLY A 625 -46.05 -16.90 5.99
C GLY A 625 -46.52 -16.19 4.71
N MET A 626 -45.68 -16.17 3.67
CA MET A 626 -46.07 -16.03 2.24
C MET A 626 -44.88 -16.38 1.34
N GLU A 627 -45.08 -17.35 0.44
CA GLU A 627 -44.16 -17.75 -0.62
C GLU A 627 -44.20 -16.80 -1.82
N PRO A 628 -43.29 -16.98 -2.79
CA PRO A 628 -43.67 -16.88 -4.19
C PRO A 628 -43.48 -18.21 -4.93
N ILE A 629 -44.60 -18.72 -5.43
CA ILE A 629 -44.74 -19.81 -6.39
C ILE A 629 -44.09 -19.41 -7.73
N PHE A 630 -43.36 -20.31 -8.40
CA PHE A 630 -43.74 -20.83 -9.72
C PHE A 630 -42.87 -22.02 -10.16
N GLN A 631 -43.54 -23.06 -10.65
CA GLN A 631 -42.99 -24.38 -10.96
C GLN A 631 -42.81 -24.56 -12.47
N GLU A 632 -41.87 -25.42 -12.87
CA GLU A 632 -41.57 -25.74 -14.27
C GLU A 632 -42.75 -26.38 -15.00
N GLN A 633 -42.75 -26.29 -16.34
CA GLN A 633 -43.10 -27.46 -17.16
C GLN A 633 -42.39 -27.50 -18.52
N SER A 634 -42.03 -28.72 -18.88
CA SER A 634 -41.23 -29.17 -20.03
C SER A 634 -41.79 -28.87 -21.42
N LEU A 635 -40.91 -28.84 -22.44
CA LEU A 635 -41.07 -29.64 -23.68
C LEU A 635 -39.78 -29.64 -24.54
N SER A 636 -39.47 -30.81 -25.11
CA SER A 636 -38.42 -31.10 -26.11
C SER A 636 -39.05 -31.99 -27.22
N PRO A 637 -38.37 -32.40 -28.31
CA PRO A 637 -37.26 -31.82 -29.08
C PRO A 637 -37.60 -31.70 -30.61
N GLY A 638 -36.75 -31.11 -31.46
CA GLY A 638 -37.01 -31.20 -32.92
C GLY A 638 -36.03 -30.57 -33.93
N ARG A 639 -35.15 -31.40 -34.50
CA ARG A 639 -34.54 -31.36 -35.86
C ARG A 639 -33.99 -30.05 -36.49
N ARG A 640 -32.72 -30.17 -36.91
CA ARG A 640 -32.12 -29.84 -38.23
C ARG A 640 -32.77 -28.72 -39.07
N ILE A 641 -31.94 -27.75 -39.49
CA ILE A 641 -31.40 -27.65 -40.87
C ILE A 641 -30.33 -26.53 -40.91
N SER A 642 -29.22 -26.80 -41.58
CA SER A 642 -28.29 -25.80 -42.14
C SER A 642 -28.52 -25.85 -43.66
N PRO A 643 -28.57 -24.73 -44.40
CA PRO A 643 -27.29 -24.19 -44.87
C PRO A 643 -27.22 -22.65 -45.09
N ASN A 644 -25.99 -22.14 -45.19
CA ASN A 644 -25.59 -20.97 -45.99
C ASN A 644 -26.09 -21.11 -47.46
N PRO A 645 -26.20 -20.05 -48.32
CA PRO A 645 -25.13 -19.05 -48.48
C PRO A 645 -25.49 -17.62 -48.99
N THR A 646 -24.47 -16.74 -49.02
CA THR A 646 -24.18 -15.66 -49.99
C THR A 646 -25.32 -14.90 -50.71
N HIS A 647 -25.31 -13.56 -50.65
CA HIS A 647 -24.82 -12.73 -51.77
C HIS A 647 -24.61 -11.23 -51.46
N ASN A 648 -23.71 -10.61 -52.24
CA ASN A 648 -23.57 -9.16 -52.49
C ASN A 648 -24.93 -8.48 -52.79
N THR A 649 -25.17 -7.16 -52.61
CA THR A 649 -24.50 -6.06 -53.34
C THR A 649 -24.70 -4.64 -52.73
N SER A 650 -23.63 -3.84 -52.79
CA SER A 650 -23.55 -2.38 -53.08
C SER A 650 -24.74 -1.40 -52.89
N GLY A 651 -24.50 -0.22 -52.30
CA GLY A 651 -25.33 0.97 -52.58
C GLY A 651 -25.12 2.26 -51.76
N ARG A 652 -24.19 3.13 -52.19
CA ARG A 652 -24.15 4.61 -51.98
C ARG A 652 -24.07 5.24 -50.56
N GLN A 653 -22.88 5.76 -50.27
CA GLN A 653 -22.56 7.15 -49.93
C GLN A 653 -23.70 8.11 -49.49
N LEU A 654 -23.49 8.83 -48.37
CA LEU A 654 -23.07 10.25 -48.43
C LEU A 654 -22.45 10.78 -47.11
N SER A 655 -21.45 11.66 -47.29
CA SER A 655 -20.91 12.68 -46.37
C SER A 655 -20.73 12.41 -44.86
N LYS A 656 -19.46 12.32 -44.45
CA LYS A 656 -18.85 13.30 -43.50
C LYS A 656 -17.33 13.28 -43.63
N HIS A 657 -16.79 14.34 -44.24
CA HIS A 657 -15.36 14.52 -44.48
C HIS A 657 -15.01 15.94 -44.02
N LEU A 658 -14.32 16.09 -42.88
CA LEU A 658 -13.42 17.23 -42.61
C LEU A 658 -12.62 17.02 -41.31
N VAL A 659 -11.43 17.64 -41.27
CA VAL A 659 -10.51 17.78 -40.12
C VAL A 659 -9.83 16.50 -39.61
N HIS A 660 -8.77 16.07 -40.31
CA HIS A 660 -7.55 15.54 -39.65
C HIS A 660 -6.34 15.44 -40.62
N GLN A 661 -5.74 16.59 -40.98
CA GLN A 661 -4.37 16.66 -41.52
C GLN A 661 -3.68 17.95 -41.01
N ASN A 662 -2.34 17.98 -41.02
CA ASN A 662 -1.43 19.10 -40.71
C ASN A 662 -1.10 19.41 -39.23
N ILE A 663 -0.35 18.51 -38.56
CA ILE A 663 0.49 18.87 -37.38
C ILE A 663 2.01 18.68 -37.63
N ALA A 664 2.40 17.93 -38.68
CA ALA A 664 3.81 17.68 -39.01
C ALA A 664 4.64 18.93 -39.43
N PRO A 665 4.14 19.90 -40.23
CA PRO A 665 4.99 21.00 -40.74
C PRO A 665 5.36 22.05 -39.68
N ALA A 666 4.52 22.27 -38.66
CA ALA A 666 4.67 23.37 -37.71
C ALA A 666 5.91 23.23 -36.80
N LEU A 667 6.26 21.99 -36.43
CA LEU A 667 7.42 21.70 -35.57
C LEU A 667 8.76 21.93 -36.28
N GLN A 668 8.81 21.82 -37.60
CA GLN A 668 10.04 22.02 -38.37
C GLN A 668 10.36 23.52 -38.56
N HIS A 669 9.32 24.36 -38.70
CA HIS A 669 9.45 25.81 -38.80
C HIS A 669 9.90 26.49 -37.50
N LEU A 670 9.55 25.90 -36.35
CA LEU A 670 9.95 26.39 -35.02
C LEU A 670 11.42 26.04 -34.70
N LYS A 671 11.90 24.89 -35.18
CA LYS A 671 13.31 24.46 -35.04
C LYS A 671 14.28 25.34 -35.84
N LEU A 672 13.87 25.83 -37.00
CA LEU A 672 14.65 26.74 -37.85
C LEU A 672 14.72 28.19 -37.29
N ARG A 673 13.66 28.68 -36.61
CA ARG A 673 13.68 30.03 -35.99
C ARG A 673 14.56 30.13 -34.73
N LEU A 674 14.81 29.02 -34.04
CA LEU A 674 15.69 28.99 -32.85
C LEU A 674 17.19 28.95 -33.18
N GLN A 675 17.56 28.68 -34.43
CA GLN A 675 18.97 28.67 -34.87
C GLN A 675 19.42 29.98 -35.54
N SER A 676 18.51 30.93 -35.80
CA SER A 676 18.81 32.20 -36.48
C SER A 676 18.97 33.42 -35.56
N SER A 677 18.85 33.27 -34.23
CA SER A 677 18.91 34.39 -33.27
C SER A 677 20.19 34.44 -32.41
N THR A 678 21.28 33.85 -32.90
CA THR A 678 22.61 33.85 -32.25
C THR A 678 23.71 34.44 -33.12
N GLN A 679 23.37 35.39 -34.01
CA GLN A 679 24.36 36.19 -34.76
C GLN A 679 23.95 37.66 -34.86
N HIS A 680 24.16 38.43 -33.78
CA HIS A 680 24.70 39.80 -33.77
C HIS A 680 24.57 40.42 -32.38
N LEU A 681 25.70 40.71 -31.74
CA LEU A 681 25.90 41.84 -30.82
C LEU A 681 27.41 41.95 -30.54
N LYS A 682 28.05 42.99 -31.08
CA LYS A 682 29.45 43.36 -30.79
C LYS A 682 29.50 44.34 -29.60
N PRO A 683 30.63 44.44 -28.88
CA PRO A 683 30.71 45.20 -27.63
C PRO A 683 31.03 46.69 -27.84
N LEU A 684 30.34 47.55 -27.09
CA LEU A 684 30.69 48.95 -26.80
C LEU A 684 30.35 49.15 -25.31
N GLN A 685 31.36 49.23 -24.44
CA GLN A 685 32.11 50.42 -24.02
C GLN A 685 31.38 51.24 -22.93
N LYS A 686 32.13 51.56 -21.87
CA LYS A 686 31.71 52.37 -20.74
C LYS A 686 31.72 53.84 -21.14
N GLU A 687 30.66 54.56 -20.79
CA GLU A 687 30.76 55.95 -20.34
C GLU A 687 29.70 56.20 -19.26
N ALA A 688 29.98 57.12 -18.35
CA ALA A 688 29.24 57.28 -17.10
C ALA A 688 28.69 58.70 -16.98
N MET A 689 27.48 58.86 -16.43
CA MET A 689 27.11 60.11 -15.75
C MET A 689 25.91 59.97 -14.80
N ALA A 690 26.07 60.60 -13.62
CA ALA A 690 25.08 61.13 -12.70
C ALA A 690 23.93 60.24 -12.16
N MET A 691 23.98 59.99 -10.85
CA MET A 691 22.88 59.55 -9.99
C MET A 691 21.91 60.71 -9.68
N PRO A 692 20.59 60.43 -9.57
CA PRO A 692 19.71 61.07 -8.60
C PRO A 692 19.53 60.19 -7.35
N GLU A 693 19.08 60.81 -6.26
CA GLU A 693 19.02 60.24 -4.90
C GLU A 693 17.86 59.22 -4.65
N PRO A 694 17.87 58.49 -3.52
CA PRO A 694 17.12 57.23 -3.38
C PRO A 694 15.61 57.39 -3.18
N LEU A 695 14.87 56.38 -3.65
CA LEU A 695 13.43 56.24 -3.43
C LEU A 695 13.10 56.15 -1.93
N SER A 696 12.35 57.13 -1.43
CA SER A 696 11.97 57.26 -0.02
C SER A 696 11.14 56.08 0.48
N SER A 697 11.34 55.73 1.75
CA SER A 697 10.59 54.69 2.45
C SER A 697 9.09 55.05 2.57
N PRO A 698 8.16 54.12 2.30
CA PRO A 698 6.76 54.33 2.67
C PRO A 698 6.61 54.29 4.20
N ASN A 699 5.78 55.22 4.71
CA ASN A 699 5.71 55.66 6.11
C ASN A 699 5.71 54.57 7.20
N PRO A 700 6.29 54.85 8.38
CA PRO A 700 6.24 53.95 9.53
C PRO A 700 4.81 53.72 10.02
N ILE A 701 4.52 52.46 10.34
CA ILE A 701 3.30 52.06 11.07
C ILE A 701 3.38 52.65 12.49
N PRO A 702 2.34 53.33 13.01
CA PRO A 702 2.38 53.89 14.36
C PRO A 702 2.55 52.79 15.42
N PRO A 703 3.28 53.07 16.52
CA PRO A 703 3.57 52.06 17.53
C PRO A 703 2.30 51.61 18.25
N ARG A 704 2.07 50.29 18.31
CA ARG A 704 1.12 49.70 19.26
C ARG A 704 1.74 49.71 20.66
N THR A 705 1.62 50.84 21.35
CA THR A 705 1.86 50.89 22.80
C THR A 705 0.77 50.11 23.52
N SER A 706 1.18 49.12 24.31
CA SER A 706 0.31 48.36 25.20
C SER A 706 -0.01 49.13 26.49
N SER A 707 -1.23 48.97 26.98
CA SER A 707 -1.56 48.99 28.42
C SER A 707 -2.88 48.22 28.61
N THR A 708 -2.91 46.96 29.04
CA THR A 708 -2.53 46.34 30.34
C THR A 708 -3.25 46.91 31.55
N GLY A 709 -4.04 46.05 32.20
CA GLY A 709 -4.24 46.07 33.66
C GLY A 709 -5.34 46.97 34.19
N VAL A 710 -6.07 46.43 35.17
CA VAL A 710 -6.83 47.21 36.13
C VAL A 710 -5.86 47.96 37.04
N THR A 711 -5.95 49.29 37.10
CA THR A 711 -5.72 50.06 38.33
C THR A 711 -6.74 51.20 38.41
N ASN A 712 -7.16 51.54 39.64
CA ASN A 712 -8.25 52.49 39.89
C ASN A 712 -7.82 53.95 39.74
N GLY A 713 -8.71 54.77 39.15
CA GLY A 713 -9.12 56.03 39.78
C GLY A 713 -8.72 57.37 39.14
N ALA A 714 -9.76 58.15 38.78
CA ALA A 714 -9.83 59.62 38.87
C ALA A 714 -8.89 60.50 37.99
N THR A 715 -9.24 61.71 37.51
CA THR A 715 -10.53 62.44 37.48
C THR A 715 -10.49 63.60 36.45
N TYR A 716 -11.43 63.59 35.50
CA TYR A 716 -12.09 64.75 34.85
C TYR A 716 -11.36 65.71 33.83
N PRO A 717 -12.13 66.45 32.98
CA PRO A 717 -11.74 66.94 31.63
C PRO A 717 -11.78 68.51 31.54
N PRO A 718 -12.15 69.27 30.44
CA PRO A 718 -12.54 68.96 29.05
C PRO A 718 -12.04 69.91 27.92
N SER A 719 -12.62 69.73 26.70
CA SER A 719 -13.04 70.76 25.71
C SER A 719 -12.25 70.79 24.38
N THR A 720 -12.83 70.94 23.17
CA THR A 720 -14.16 70.64 22.56
C THR A 720 -14.03 70.74 21.01
N ARG A 721 -15.06 70.30 20.23
CA ARG A 721 -15.33 70.58 18.79
C ARG A 721 -14.45 69.86 17.72
N THR A 722 -14.97 69.36 16.59
CA THR A 722 -16.36 69.06 16.17
C THR A 722 -16.43 67.80 15.31
N THR A 723 -17.38 66.96 15.69
CA THR A 723 -17.93 65.71 15.15
C THR A 723 -18.42 65.70 13.70
N VAL A 724 -18.01 64.64 12.99
CA VAL A 724 -18.84 63.81 12.09
C VAL A 724 -18.28 62.38 12.21
N LEU A 725 -19.00 61.30 12.57
CA LEU A 725 -20.37 61.14 13.08
C LEU A 725 -20.34 60.07 14.22
N LYS A 726 -21.15 58.98 14.21
CA LYS A 726 -21.00 57.79 15.08
C LYS A 726 -21.48 56.49 14.38
N PRO A 727 -20.91 55.32 14.71
CA PRO A 727 -21.47 54.01 14.34
C PRO A 727 -22.70 53.65 15.21
N VAL A 728 -23.62 52.89 14.61
CA VAL A 728 -24.91 52.46 15.20
C VAL A 728 -24.70 51.24 16.11
N SER A 729 -25.53 51.09 17.17
CA SER A 729 -25.47 49.95 18.09
C SER A 729 -26.34 48.77 17.66
N GLU A 730 -26.02 47.58 18.16
CA GLU A 730 -26.56 46.30 17.70
C GLU A 730 -28.06 46.10 18.04
N GLU A 731 -28.63 46.93 18.92
CA GLU A 731 -30.05 46.88 19.28
C GLU A 731 -31.00 47.47 18.22
N GLU A 732 -30.53 48.23 17.22
CA GLU A 732 -31.41 48.86 16.22
C GLU A 732 -31.88 47.93 15.08
N TRP A 733 -31.41 46.68 15.02
CA TRP A 733 -31.95 45.66 14.09
C TRP A 733 -33.07 44.80 14.68
N ILE A 734 -33.44 44.99 15.96
CA ILE A 734 -34.58 44.30 16.58
C ILE A 734 -35.48 45.32 17.32
N ALA A 735 -36.65 45.56 16.73
CA ALA A 735 -37.82 46.28 17.28
C ALA A 735 -37.91 47.82 17.09
N SER A 736 -38.43 48.20 15.91
CA SER A 736 -39.59 49.10 15.83
C SER A 736 -40.84 48.20 15.68
N SER A 737 -41.99 48.37 16.36
CA SER A 737 -42.45 49.44 17.25
C SER A 737 -43.39 48.92 18.36
N ARG A 738 -43.86 49.80 19.26
CA ARG A 738 -44.55 49.49 20.53
C ARG A 738 -46.09 49.33 20.39
N LYS A 739 -46.66 48.38 21.18
CA LYS A 739 -47.93 48.35 22.00
C LYS A 739 -49.09 49.35 21.71
N PRO A 740 -50.33 49.12 22.24
CA PRO A 740 -51.15 47.88 22.32
C PRO A 740 -52.66 48.12 22.01
N HIS A 741 -53.50 47.07 21.88
CA HIS A 741 -54.84 47.03 22.50
C HIS A 741 -55.48 45.60 22.44
N ASP A 742 -56.12 45.24 23.54
CA ASP A 742 -57.19 44.24 23.79
C ASP A 742 -57.14 42.78 23.30
N SER A 743 -57.15 41.88 24.30
CA SER A 743 -57.69 40.52 24.30
C SER A 743 -59.25 40.54 24.32
N PRO A 744 -60.00 39.42 24.19
CA PRO A 744 -59.66 38.04 24.58
C PRO A 744 -60.08 36.98 23.50
N THR A 745 -60.16 35.65 23.68
CA THR A 745 -60.36 34.76 24.85
C THR A 745 -60.07 33.30 24.43
N TYR A 746 -59.63 32.42 25.36
CA TYR A 746 -59.84 30.94 25.38
C TYR A 746 -59.38 30.05 24.17
N ASN A 747 -59.12 28.73 24.30
CA ASN A 747 -58.60 27.89 25.40
C ASN A 747 -58.11 26.54 24.81
N SER A 748 -57.32 25.76 25.58
CA SER A 748 -57.20 24.27 25.54
C SER A 748 -56.89 23.47 24.24
N HIS A 749 -55.78 22.71 24.34
CA HIS A 749 -55.50 21.37 23.78
C HIS A 749 -56.66 20.33 23.78
N PRO A 750 -56.50 19.08 23.25
CA PRO A 750 -55.84 18.59 22.02
C PRO A 750 -56.70 17.47 21.33
N HIS A 751 -56.10 16.38 20.81
CA HIS A 751 -56.70 15.08 20.38
C HIS A 751 -57.44 15.07 19.02
N ILE A 752 -57.60 14.01 18.22
CA ILE A 752 -57.01 12.66 17.95
C ILE A 752 -57.84 12.09 16.76
N LEU A 753 -57.36 11.04 16.07
CA LEU A 753 -58.09 10.14 15.12
C LEU A 753 -58.53 10.63 13.71
N SER A 754 -58.09 9.85 12.72
CA SER A 754 -58.68 9.68 11.37
C SER A 754 -60.08 9.02 11.44
N PRO A 755 -60.97 9.12 10.42
CA PRO A 755 -60.85 8.22 9.24
C PRO A 755 -61.48 8.66 7.87
N LYS A 756 -60.79 8.28 6.77
CA LYS A 756 -61.25 7.60 5.53
C LYS A 756 -62.62 7.89 4.83
N TYR A 757 -62.53 7.91 3.47
CA TYR A 757 -63.58 7.73 2.42
C TYR A 757 -64.50 8.94 2.13
N PRO A 758 -65.13 9.08 0.92
CA PRO A 758 -65.42 8.07 -0.12
C PRO A 758 -64.99 8.44 -1.58
N SER A 759 -65.59 7.80 -2.59
CA SER A 759 -65.25 7.90 -4.02
C SER A 759 -66.47 8.06 -4.95
N VAL A 760 -66.19 8.43 -6.21
CA VAL A 760 -67.02 8.30 -7.44
C VAL A 760 -68.19 9.29 -7.66
N GLY A 761 -68.29 9.82 -8.89
CA GLY A 761 -69.42 10.63 -9.38
C GLY A 761 -69.18 11.47 -10.65
N ASP A 762 -68.81 10.82 -11.78
CA ASP A 762 -68.98 11.22 -13.21
C ASP A 762 -69.24 12.69 -13.63
N SER A 763 -68.60 13.29 -14.65
CA SER A 763 -68.65 12.89 -16.07
C SER A 763 -67.95 13.92 -17.01
N SER A 764 -67.63 13.49 -18.26
CA SER A 764 -67.21 14.27 -19.46
C SER A 764 -65.96 15.18 -19.34
N GLU A 765 -64.75 14.72 -19.72
CA GLU A 765 -64.18 14.59 -21.09
C GLU A 765 -63.58 15.89 -21.69
N SER A 766 -62.34 15.94 -22.20
CA SER A 766 -61.23 14.98 -22.15
C SER A 766 -59.85 15.66 -22.37
N LYS A 767 -58.77 14.98 -21.94
CA LYS A 767 -57.34 15.19 -22.36
C LYS A 767 -56.64 16.51 -21.98
N LEU A 768 -56.13 16.58 -20.75
CA LEU A 768 -54.68 16.42 -20.46
C LEU A 768 -54.45 16.35 -18.93
N CYS A 769 -53.87 15.26 -18.43
CA CYS A 769 -53.53 15.14 -17.00
C CYS A 769 -52.04 14.86 -16.80
N THR A 770 -51.32 15.93 -16.49
CA THR A 770 -50.37 16.03 -15.36
C THR A 770 -49.74 14.72 -14.86
N LYS A 771 -48.67 14.27 -15.54
CA LYS A 771 -47.46 13.93 -14.78
C LYS A 771 -46.87 15.25 -14.25
N ILE A 772 -46.21 15.20 -13.09
CA ILE A 772 -45.41 16.33 -12.60
C ILE A 772 -44.21 16.49 -13.54
N VAL A 773 -44.42 17.26 -14.60
CA VAL A 773 -43.36 18.04 -15.24
C VAL A 773 -43.12 19.21 -14.31
N ILE A 774 -41.85 19.47 -13.99
CA ILE A 774 -41.43 20.77 -13.49
C ILE A 774 -41.62 21.73 -14.67
N SER A 775 -42.84 22.23 -14.85
CA SER A 775 -43.14 23.19 -15.91
C SER A 775 -42.58 24.53 -15.48
N ASN A 776 -41.40 24.87 -16.03
CA ASN A 776 -40.89 26.23 -16.05
C ASN A 776 -42.03 27.19 -16.44
N THR A 777 -42.46 28.00 -15.48
CA THR A 777 -42.98 29.33 -15.77
C THR A 777 -42.17 30.31 -14.94
N ASP A 778 -41.49 31.18 -15.67
CA ASP A 778 -40.49 32.13 -15.21
C ASP A 778 -40.84 32.84 -13.89
N GLY A 779 -40.11 32.46 -12.84
CA GLY A 779 -39.72 33.40 -11.78
C GLY A 779 -38.72 34.41 -12.32
N MET A 780 -39.15 35.19 -13.33
CA MET A 780 -38.34 35.97 -14.26
C MET A 780 -37.16 36.65 -13.56
N TRP A 781 -35.95 36.28 -14.00
CA TRP A 781 -34.70 36.87 -13.55
C TRP A 781 -34.57 38.26 -14.17
N CYS A 782 -35.19 39.26 -13.55
CA CYS A 782 -35.16 40.62 -14.05
C CYS A 782 -33.76 41.24 -13.91
N SER A 783 -33.45 42.22 -14.77
CA SER A 783 -32.16 42.92 -14.73
C SER A 783 -31.93 43.63 -13.38
N GLU A 784 -32.98 44.07 -12.69
CA GLU A 784 -32.89 44.52 -11.28
C GLU A 784 -32.28 43.46 -10.35
N LYS A 785 -32.70 42.18 -10.43
CA LYS A 785 -32.18 41.11 -9.56
C LYS A 785 -30.72 40.78 -9.88
N GLU A 786 -30.36 40.73 -11.17
CA GLU A 786 -28.97 40.59 -11.59
C GLU A 786 -28.11 41.74 -11.04
N LYS A 787 -28.55 43.00 -11.21
CA LYS A 787 -27.84 44.17 -10.68
C LYS A 787 -27.71 44.17 -9.15
N ILE A 788 -28.71 43.70 -8.41
CA ILE A 788 -28.64 43.59 -6.95
C ILE A 788 -27.61 42.53 -6.54
N LEU A 789 -27.57 41.39 -7.22
CA LEU A 789 -26.64 40.28 -6.91
C LEU A 789 -25.21 40.54 -7.37
N VAL A 790 -25.03 41.19 -8.52
CA VAL A 790 -23.72 41.57 -9.07
C VAL A 790 -23.22 42.89 -8.47
N GLY A 791 -24.08 43.68 -7.79
CA GLY A 791 -23.73 44.95 -7.15
C GLY A 791 -22.50 44.90 -6.22
N PRO A 792 -22.39 43.94 -5.28
CA PRO A 792 -21.18 43.77 -4.46
C PRO A 792 -19.93 43.49 -5.29
N TYR A 793 -20.05 42.72 -6.37
CA TYR A 793 -18.96 42.41 -7.29
C TYR A 793 -18.53 43.62 -8.11
N GLU A 794 -19.48 44.35 -8.70
CA GLU A 794 -19.20 45.60 -9.42
C GLU A 794 -18.56 46.65 -8.51
N TYR A 795 -19.03 46.77 -7.27
CA TYR A 795 -18.41 47.64 -6.27
C TYR A 795 -16.95 47.23 -6.00
N MET A 796 -16.66 45.95 -5.79
CA MET A 796 -15.29 45.47 -5.57
C MET A 796 -14.39 45.60 -6.81
N VAL A 797 -14.92 45.43 -8.02
CA VAL A 797 -14.17 45.70 -9.27
C VAL A 797 -13.83 47.20 -9.41
N GLN A 798 -14.69 48.09 -8.91
CA GLN A 798 -14.49 49.54 -8.92
C GLN A 798 -13.54 50.06 -7.83
N GLN A 799 -13.12 49.24 -6.87
CA GLN A 799 -12.17 49.59 -5.82
C GLN A 799 -10.77 49.01 -6.13
N PRO A 800 -9.94 49.68 -6.96
CA PRO A 800 -8.61 49.18 -7.26
C PRO A 800 -7.74 49.21 -6.00
N GLY A 801 -7.43 48.01 -5.49
CA GLY A 801 -6.35 47.81 -4.53
C GLY A 801 -4.97 48.09 -5.15
N LYS A 802 -3.90 47.52 -4.58
CA LYS A 802 -2.51 47.77 -5.02
C LYS A 802 -2.15 47.32 -6.46
N ASP A 803 -3.11 46.82 -7.23
CA ASP A 803 -3.05 46.31 -8.61
C ASP A 803 -1.83 45.43 -8.98
N ILE A 804 -1.26 44.76 -7.98
CA ILE A 804 -0.05 43.94 -8.07
C ILE A 804 -0.20 42.86 -9.15
N ARG A 805 -1.40 42.32 -9.34
CA ARG A 805 -1.68 41.28 -10.34
C ARG A 805 -1.51 41.78 -11.78
N LYS A 806 -1.93 43.01 -12.13
CA LYS A 806 -1.64 43.57 -13.46
C LYS A 806 -0.15 43.87 -13.64
N GLN A 807 0.52 44.36 -12.60
CA GLN A 807 1.97 44.60 -12.63
C GLN A 807 2.76 43.30 -12.84
N LEU A 808 2.38 42.21 -12.17
CA LEU A 808 2.95 40.88 -12.39
C LEU A 808 2.67 40.36 -13.80
N ILE A 809 1.45 40.49 -14.32
CA ILE A 809 1.12 40.10 -15.70
C ILE A 809 1.98 40.88 -16.71
N ALA A 810 2.14 42.21 -16.52
CA ALA A 810 3.00 43.03 -17.36
C ALA A 810 4.48 42.62 -17.26
N ALA A 811 4.98 42.32 -16.06
CA ALA A 811 6.34 41.84 -15.83
C ALA A 811 6.58 40.47 -16.51
N PHE A 812 5.66 39.51 -16.34
CA PHE A 812 5.76 38.22 -17.02
C PHE A 812 5.66 38.34 -18.54
N ASN A 813 4.85 39.27 -19.05
CA ASN A 813 4.76 39.50 -20.48
C ASN A 813 6.05 40.06 -21.10
N ARG A 814 6.97 40.60 -20.29
CA ARG A 814 8.31 41.02 -20.73
C ARG A 814 9.17 39.85 -21.24
N TRP A 815 8.88 38.62 -20.80
CA TRP A 815 9.51 37.40 -21.32
C TRP A 815 8.60 36.66 -22.30
N LEU A 816 7.30 36.62 -22.04
CA LEU A 816 6.35 35.79 -22.79
C LEU A 816 5.85 36.41 -24.11
N HIS A 817 5.91 37.74 -24.26
CA HIS A 817 5.56 38.46 -25.50
C HIS A 817 4.18 38.07 -26.08
N VAL A 818 3.18 37.89 -25.21
CA VAL A 818 1.79 37.55 -25.56
C VAL A 818 1.15 38.71 -26.33
N PRO A 819 0.42 38.45 -27.43
CA PRO A 819 -0.34 39.46 -28.17
C PRO A 819 -1.30 40.24 -27.28
N GLU A 820 -1.40 41.55 -27.50
CA GLU A 820 -2.08 42.50 -26.61
C GLU A 820 -3.56 42.19 -26.41
N GLU A 821 -4.27 41.76 -27.46
CA GLU A 821 -5.67 41.32 -27.39
C GLU A 821 -5.84 40.10 -26.47
N SER A 822 -4.96 39.10 -26.58
CA SER A 822 -4.97 37.92 -25.71
C SER A 822 -4.58 38.28 -24.27
N LEU A 823 -3.61 39.19 -24.10
CA LEU A 823 -3.18 39.67 -22.78
C LEU A 823 -4.32 40.43 -22.07
N ALA A 824 -5.10 41.24 -22.80
CA ALA A 824 -6.27 41.93 -22.27
C ALA A 824 -7.34 40.94 -21.79
N VAL A 825 -7.63 39.89 -22.56
CA VAL A 825 -8.56 38.82 -22.15
C VAL A 825 -8.06 38.09 -20.91
N ILE A 826 -6.80 37.66 -20.88
CA ILE A 826 -6.19 36.98 -19.71
C ILE A 826 -6.26 37.87 -18.47
N THR A 827 -5.89 39.14 -18.61
CA THR A 827 -5.92 40.12 -17.51
C THR A 827 -7.35 40.32 -16.98
N LYS A 828 -8.34 40.41 -17.88
CA LYS A 828 -9.75 40.52 -17.51
C LYS A 828 -10.21 39.28 -16.75
N VAL A 829 -9.94 38.07 -17.25
CA VAL A 829 -10.35 36.81 -16.59
C VAL A 829 -9.69 36.65 -15.22
N VAL A 830 -8.38 36.94 -15.09
CA VAL A 830 -7.66 36.87 -13.81
C VAL A 830 -8.19 37.90 -12.80
N LEU A 831 -8.56 39.11 -13.25
CA LEU A 831 -9.22 40.09 -12.39
C LEU A 831 -10.61 39.61 -11.97
N MET A 832 -11.42 39.10 -12.91
CA MET A 832 -12.78 38.62 -12.63
C MET A 832 -12.79 37.47 -11.62
N LEU A 833 -11.99 36.42 -11.86
CA LEU A 833 -11.92 35.24 -10.98
C LEU A 833 -11.44 35.61 -9.58
N HIS A 834 -10.43 36.48 -9.47
CA HIS A 834 -9.96 36.90 -8.15
C HIS A 834 -11.01 37.75 -7.41
N THR A 835 -11.65 38.71 -8.07
CA THR A 835 -12.67 39.54 -7.41
C THR A 835 -13.89 38.71 -7.02
N ALA A 836 -14.26 37.71 -7.82
CA ALA A 836 -15.30 36.74 -7.46
C ALA A 836 -14.89 35.86 -6.25
N SER A 837 -13.61 35.53 -6.09
CA SER A 837 -13.11 34.76 -4.93
C SER A 837 -13.00 35.56 -3.61
N LEU A 838 -13.33 36.86 -3.63
CA LEU A 838 -13.37 37.72 -2.44
C LEU A 838 -14.80 37.96 -1.92
N LEU A 839 -15.80 37.40 -2.60
CA LEU A 839 -17.22 37.38 -2.22
C LEU A 839 -17.62 35.97 -1.75
#